data_AF-A0A914WC89-F1
#
_entry.id   AF-A0A914WC89-F1
#
_cell.length_a   1.000
_cell.length_b   1.000
_cell.length_c   1.000
_cell.angle_alpha   90.00
_cell.angle_beta   90.00
_cell.angle_gamma   90.00
#
_symmetry.space_group_name_H-M   'P 1'
#
loop_
_entity.id
_entity.type
_entity.pdbx_description
1 polymer ?
#
loop_
_entity_poly.entity_id
_entity_poly.type
_entity_poly.pdbx_seq_one_letter_code
_entity_poly.pdbx_strand_id
1 'polypeptide(L)'
;MATSNTLDFLAANNLCGRTLLNLVSRGNAVIAELLRLADRVPSDFTNPASSRYPELLLDFTYFSQTDAFEAKLEQSQRLRDLDEELRETHIDLLIRYFLAFESVRSYVSDLNKYVEDLEDETFLQQNLESVLSVSNIEGKQLLTESLYLYGVMLMVLDQKLPGQTRERLLVAYHRFNAQRSALYSDIDEVVALLRSTGYNAREKRPVNYPENYFHRVPLKRTFVEMVVGRLRSDDLYNQIASFPLPDHRSTALAPQAAMIYVCLYFQPEILHNQTSVMREIVDKYFPDNWVISVYMGMTVNLVDAWEPYRAAKTALANSLMDSNVKHLASHHGNQIETIVKVLRQFLSEGILTKEYILDNMSKLLKSLRSCNVTLRWLMLHTSTLVSDGPLSKKCAFLRDMVVTEAKFKNALLFELILNVSQFELKLKEKLRQVLAEKDSRCQALQRNISDHLDELAQVFSGDKPLTRVQKNAKLQAWFLQLKTTVEELQFDGQSVESTGRKLVQMCSRLTEVQDLHNLDSHISVRQFLQEINDLMQQLLRTINIKDDKLAQIQTISDLTYAWDIIDQYTPYMQDGIKRDPSMAMKLRATFLKLSSALALPLLRIEQAESPDLVSVSQFYSRELVVYVRRVLQVVPETVFSLLNSIVRLQTDAIHELPTRLDKDKMKEHATLDSRYEMARLTHSISVLTEGILMMKTTLVGIIRVDPKQVLEDGVRRELVQKLSSLMHQTLAFNPKAKQSELEPKLLILAEQMEAVKRSFAYISDYISLSGYRLWQEELTRTIGYAVEQECNAYLTHKILDDDSIYQSRVIPLPKFQPIDGQSATFIGRLIRELLKETDPKTTIFASTLRTWYDAKTKQPRASPQLFKSLKAAISTVGMSGLNRLC
;
A
#
# COMPACT_ATOMS: atom_id res chain seq x y z
N MET A 1 5.03 -45.33 1.01
CA MET A 1 4.96 -45.85 2.40
C MET A 1 3.87 -45.08 3.12
N ALA A 2 2.91 -45.81 3.68
CA ALA A 2 1.75 -45.27 4.37
C ALA A 2 2.17 -44.40 5.57
N THR A 3 1.66 -43.17 5.63
CA THR A 3 1.64 -42.36 6.85
C THR A 3 0.18 -42.00 7.13
N SER A 4 -0.16 -42.17 8.39
CA SER A 4 -1.46 -41.96 9.05
C SER A 4 -2.34 -40.86 8.47
N ASN A 5 -3.65 -41.11 8.46
CA ASN A 5 -4.69 -40.09 8.47
C ASN A 5 -4.45 -39.11 9.64
N THR A 6 -3.62 -38.09 9.46
CA THR A 6 -3.66 -36.89 10.27
C THR A 6 -4.91 -36.15 9.80
N LEU A 7 -5.96 -36.14 10.64
CA LEU A 7 -7.06 -35.19 10.47
C LEU A 7 -6.44 -33.80 10.31
N ASP A 8 -6.64 -33.20 9.13
CA ASP A 8 -6.22 -31.82 8.84
C ASP A 8 -6.77 -30.91 9.94
N PHE A 9 -5.88 -30.13 10.59
CA PHE A 9 -6.26 -29.36 11.76
C PHE A 9 -7.29 -28.29 11.41
N LEU A 10 -7.28 -27.80 10.18
CA LEU A 10 -8.20 -26.78 9.67
C LEU A 10 -9.47 -27.38 9.02
N ALA A 11 -9.60 -28.71 9.00
CA ALA A 11 -10.77 -29.37 8.43
C ALA A 11 -12.07 -28.91 9.10
N ALA A 12 -13.16 -28.86 8.34
CA ALA A 12 -14.46 -28.38 8.82
C ALA A 12 -15.03 -29.19 10.01
N ASN A 13 -14.58 -30.44 10.18
CA ASN A 13 -14.99 -31.31 11.29
C ASN A 13 -14.14 -31.13 12.56
N ASN A 14 -13.03 -30.40 12.50
CA ASN A 14 -12.20 -30.11 13.68
C ASN A 14 -12.61 -28.78 14.31
N LEU A 15 -13.54 -28.85 15.28
CA LEU A 15 -14.07 -27.67 15.97
C LEU A 15 -12.97 -26.84 16.66
N CYS A 16 -11.97 -27.50 17.24
CA CYS A 16 -10.87 -26.83 17.93
C CYS A 16 -10.05 -25.96 16.97
N GLY A 17 -9.61 -26.53 15.84
CA GLY A 17 -8.85 -25.80 14.83
C GLY A 17 -9.66 -24.71 14.14
N ARG A 18 -10.95 -24.96 13.87
CA ARG A 18 -11.86 -23.95 13.31
C ARG A 18 -12.12 -22.78 14.25
N THR A 19 -12.28 -23.04 15.55
CA THR A 19 -12.48 -21.98 16.56
C THR A 19 -11.26 -21.07 16.62
N LEU A 20 -10.07 -21.65 16.66
CA LEU A 20 -8.82 -20.89 16.68
C LEU A 20 -8.57 -20.13 15.36
N LEU A 21 -8.83 -20.77 14.22
CA LEU A 21 -8.72 -20.12 12.90
C LEU A 21 -9.66 -18.91 12.79
N ASN A 22 -10.91 -19.05 13.24
CA ASN A 22 -11.88 -17.95 13.28
C ASN A 22 -11.42 -16.83 14.21
N LEU A 23 -10.83 -17.16 15.36
CA LEU A 23 -10.25 -16.18 16.27
C LEU A 23 -9.13 -15.39 15.57
N VAL A 24 -8.14 -16.05 14.98
CA VAL A 24 -7.01 -15.40 14.26
C VAL A 24 -7.49 -14.58 13.06
N SER A 25 -8.48 -15.08 12.31
CA SER A 25 -9.14 -14.37 11.21
C SER A 25 -9.78 -13.06 11.70
N ARG A 26 -10.60 -13.13 12.76
CA ARG A 26 -11.19 -11.95 13.41
C ARG A 26 -10.12 -10.98 13.90
N GLY A 27 -8.98 -11.49 14.38
CA GLY A 27 -7.88 -10.65 14.82
C GLY A 27 -7.30 -9.75 13.72
N ASN A 28 -7.11 -10.30 12.52
CA ASN A 28 -6.69 -9.50 11.36
C ASN A 28 -7.77 -8.48 10.92
N ALA A 29 -9.04 -8.86 11.01
CA ALA A 29 -10.16 -7.96 10.69
C ALA A 29 -10.26 -6.78 11.66
N VAL A 30 -10.10 -7.02 12.97
CA VAL A 30 -10.09 -5.97 14.01
C VAL A 30 -8.94 -4.99 13.78
N ILE A 31 -7.72 -5.46 13.50
CA ILE A 31 -6.58 -4.57 13.22
C ILE A 31 -6.87 -3.70 11.99
N ALA A 32 -7.42 -4.27 10.92
CA ALA A 32 -7.79 -3.51 9.72
C ALA A 32 -8.86 -2.45 9.99
N GLU A 33 -9.85 -2.74 10.85
CA GLU A 33 -10.86 -1.76 11.26
C GLU A 33 -10.28 -0.66 12.14
N LEU A 34 -9.37 -0.99 13.08
CA LEU A 34 -8.68 0.00 13.91
C LEU A 34 -7.83 0.97 13.06
N LEU A 35 -7.09 0.44 12.09
CA LEU A 35 -6.31 1.27 11.15
C LEU A 35 -7.23 2.15 10.30
N ARG A 36 -8.35 1.60 9.80
CA ARG A 36 -9.35 2.35 9.03
C ARG A 36 -10.00 3.48 9.82
N LEU A 37 -10.24 3.27 11.11
CA LEU A 37 -10.81 4.26 12.01
C LEU A 37 -9.77 5.32 12.42
N ALA A 38 -8.50 4.95 12.58
CA ALA A 38 -7.45 5.91 12.89
C ALA A 38 -7.34 7.06 11.88
N ASP A 39 -7.57 6.80 10.60
CA ASP A 39 -7.56 7.83 9.56
C ASP A 39 -8.84 8.70 9.52
N ARG A 40 -9.87 8.35 10.31
CA ARG A 40 -11.19 8.99 10.30
C ARG A 40 -11.55 9.65 11.62
N VAL A 41 -10.57 9.93 12.47
CA VAL A 41 -10.82 10.64 13.73
C VAL A 41 -11.22 12.08 13.42
N PRO A 42 -12.40 12.56 13.84
CA PRO A 42 -12.78 13.94 13.58
C PRO A 42 -11.82 14.90 14.27
N SER A 43 -11.50 16.01 13.61
CA SER A 43 -10.57 17.02 14.12
C SER A 43 -11.01 17.60 15.46
N ASP A 44 -12.32 17.64 15.70
CA ASP A 44 -12.91 18.12 16.96
C ASP A 44 -12.39 17.33 18.17
N PHE A 45 -12.40 15.99 18.11
CA PHE A 45 -11.94 15.13 19.21
C PHE A 45 -10.43 15.16 19.42
N THR A 46 -9.67 15.41 18.34
CA THR A 46 -8.20 15.47 18.40
C THR A 46 -7.72 16.79 18.99
N ASN A 47 -8.28 17.91 18.53
CA ASN A 47 -7.91 19.26 18.94
C ASN A 47 -9.14 20.03 19.47
N PRO A 48 -9.60 19.74 20.71
CA PRO A 48 -10.80 20.35 21.25
C PRO A 48 -10.70 21.87 21.36
N ALA A 49 -9.50 22.43 21.57
CA ALA A 49 -9.28 23.88 21.67
C ALA A 49 -9.62 24.66 20.39
N SER A 50 -9.54 24.03 19.23
CA SER A 50 -9.93 24.62 17.94
C SER A 50 -11.36 24.26 17.51
N SER A 51 -12.04 23.41 18.29
CA SER A 51 -13.40 22.96 17.99
C SER A 51 -14.43 24.02 18.40
N ARG A 52 -15.64 23.89 17.84
CA ARG A 52 -16.85 24.58 18.33
C ARG A 52 -17.37 24.01 19.65
N TYR A 53 -16.91 22.82 20.06
CA TYR A 53 -17.43 22.06 21.20
C TYR A 53 -16.42 21.86 22.35
N PRO A 54 -15.51 22.82 22.67
CA PRO A 54 -14.42 22.57 23.62
C PRO A 54 -14.94 22.18 25.01
N GLU A 55 -16.08 22.74 25.42
CA GLU A 55 -16.68 22.47 26.72
C GLU A 55 -17.46 21.15 26.79
N LEU A 56 -17.77 20.52 25.65
CA LEU A 56 -18.55 19.27 25.56
C LEU A 56 -17.65 18.04 25.32
N LEU A 57 -16.40 18.25 24.91
CA LEU A 57 -15.43 17.20 24.61
C LEU A 57 -14.61 16.83 25.85
N LEU A 58 -15.19 15.98 26.69
CA LEU A 58 -14.62 15.56 27.97
C LEU A 58 -13.88 14.23 27.85
N ASP A 59 -12.84 14.03 28.65
CA ASP A 59 -12.15 12.75 28.81
C ASP A 59 -12.72 11.94 29.99
N PHE A 60 -12.04 10.88 30.42
CA PHE A 60 -12.50 10.03 31.52
C PHE A 60 -12.68 10.75 32.87
N THR A 61 -12.21 11.99 33.02
CA THR A 61 -12.54 12.81 34.20
C THR A 61 -14.04 13.07 34.33
N TYR A 62 -14.80 12.99 33.22
CA TYR A 62 -16.26 13.09 33.20
C TYR A 62 -16.93 12.17 34.22
N PHE A 63 -16.51 10.90 34.32
CA PHE A 63 -17.14 9.91 35.21
C PHE A 63 -17.04 10.29 36.70
N SER A 64 -16.09 11.16 37.06
CA SER A 64 -15.95 11.68 38.43
C SER A 64 -16.72 12.98 38.69
N GLN A 65 -17.18 13.66 37.64
CA GLN A 65 -17.82 14.98 37.69
C GLN A 65 -19.19 15.02 36.97
N THR A 66 -19.81 13.86 36.77
CA THR A 66 -21.07 13.69 36.03
C THR A 66 -22.14 14.68 36.47
N ASP A 67 -22.45 14.74 37.76
CA ASP A 67 -23.53 15.59 38.30
C ASP A 67 -23.28 17.09 38.08
N ALA A 68 -22.03 17.52 38.21
CA ALA A 68 -21.65 18.93 38.02
C ALA A 68 -21.74 19.35 36.55
N PHE A 69 -21.41 18.43 35.63
CA PHE A 69 -21.50 18.69 34.20
C PHE A 69 -22.94 18.70 33.70
N GLU A 70 -23.76 17.72 34.11
CA GLU A 70 -25.17 17.65 33.74
C GLU A 70 -25.92 18.90 34.24
N ALA A 71 -25.67 19.36 35.47
CA ALA A 71 -26.24 20.61 35.98
C ALA A 71 -25.83 21.84 35.14
N LYS A 72 -24.57 21.89 34.65
CA LYS A 72 -24.10 22.97 33.78
C LYS A 72 -24.77 22.93 32.41
N LEU A 73 -25.02 21.73 31.88
CA LEU A 73 -25.69 21.51 30.60
C LEU A 73 -27.17 21.92 30.69
N GLU A 74 -27.87 21.55 31.76
CA GLU A 74 -29.26 21.96 32.00
C GLU A 74 -29.44 23.48 32.13
N GLN A 75 -28.48 24.16 32.75
CA GLN A 75 -28.54 25.62 32.98
C GLN A 75 -28.32 26.45 31.71
N SER A 76 -27.68 25.90 30.67
CA SER A 76 -27.30 26.63 29.46
C SER A 76 -28.03 26.11 28.23
N GLN A 77 -28.99 26.88 27.71
CA GLN A 77 -29.67 26.55 26.44
C GLN A 77 -28.67 26.40 25.28
N ARG A 78 -27.69 27.31 25.20
CA ARG A 78 -26.66 27.28 24.16
C ARG A 78 -25.85 25.98 24.17
N LEU A 79 -25.50 25.46 25.34
CA LEU A 79 -24.73 24.21 25.44
C LEU A 79 -25.58 23.01 25.05
N ARG A 80 -26.88 23.00 25.38
CA ARG A 80 -27.82 21.95 24.94
C ARG A 80 -27.96 21.90 23.43
N ASP A 81 -28.14 23.04 22.80
CA ASP A 81 -28.27 23.12 21.35
C ASP A 81 -26.99 22.63 20.65
N LEU A 82 -25.81 22.97 21.19
CA LEU A 82 -24.52 22.50 20.68
C LEU A 82 -24.26 21.01 20.94
N ASP A 83 -24.77 20.46 22.06
CA ASP A 83 -24.62 19.04 22.40
C ASP A 83 -25.51 18.16 21.52
N GLU A 84 -26.73 18.60 21.21
CA GLU A 84 -27.60 17.91 20.25
C GLU A 84 -27.02 17.99 18.82
N GLU A 85 -26.48 19.15 18.41
CA GLU A 85 -25.76 19.28 17.13
C GLU A 85 -24.57 18.31 17.05
N LEU A 86 -23.75 18.22 18.11
CA LEU A 86 -22.61 17.30 18.20
C LEU A 86 -23.06 15.83 18.12
N ARG A 87 -24.17 15.49 18.79
CA ARG A 87 -24.76 14.15 18.80
C ARG A 87 -25.25 13.76 17.41
N GLU A 88 -26.15 14.54 16.83
CA GLU A 88 -26.73 14.26 15.51
C GLU A 88 -25.64 14.11 14.44
N THR A 89 -24.56 14.91 14.54
CA THR A 89 -23.47 14.94 13.56
C THR A 89 -22.52 13.72 13.66
N HIS A 90 -22.30 13.15 14.85
CA HIS A 90 -21.25 12.14 15.05
C HIS A 90 -21.71 10.79 15.61
N ILE A 91 -22.99 10.60 15.94
CA ILE A 91 -23.46 9.40 16.64
C ILE A 91 -23.12 8.08 15.91
N ASP A 92 -23.30 8.01 14.59
CA ASP A 92 -23.03 6.81 13.80
C ASP A 92 -21.54 6.45 13.82
N LEU A 93 -20.69 7.47 13.75
CA LEU A 93 -19.25 7.31 13.83
C LEU A 93 -18.82 6.85 15.24
N LEU A 94 -19.40 7.44 16.29
CA LEU A 94 -19.13 7.06 17.67
C LEU A 94 -19.54 5.61 17.97
N ILE A 95 -20.69 5.16 17.45
CA ILE A 95 -21.12 3.74 17.53
C ILE A 95 -20.06 2.84 16.89
N ARG A 96 -19.55 3.20 15.71
CA ARG A 96 -18.53 2.42 15.01
C ARG A 96 -17.22 2.34 15.78
N TYR A 97 -16.77 3.43 16.40
CA TYR A 97 -15.59 3.41 17.29
C TYR A 97 -15.80 2.49 18.48
N PHE A 98 -16.95 2.58 19.15
CA PHE A 98 -17.26 1.73 20.29
C PHE A 98 -17.24 0.24 19.93
N LEU A 99 -17.89 -0.15 18.82
CA LEU A 99 -17.90 -1.55 18.36
C LEU A 99 -16.49 -2.08 18.05
N ALA A 100 -15.62 -1.25 17.47
CA ALA A 100 -14.23 -1.63 17.20
C ALA A 100 -13.43 -1.83 18.50
N PHE A 101 -13.66 -0.97 19.50
CA PHE A 101 -13.06 -1.06 20.83
C PHE A 101 -13.55 -2.28 21.63
N GLU A 102 -14.85 -2.54 21.61
CA GLU A 102 -15.48 -3.73 22.17
C GLU A 102 -14.91 -5.00 21.51
N SER A 103 -14.72 -5.00 20.19
CA SER A 103 -14.14 -6.14 19.46
C SER A 103 -12.74 -6.52 19.96
N VAL A 104 -11.91 -5.56 20.41
CA VAL A 104 -10.59 -5.84 21.01
C VAL A 104 -10.74 -6.52 22.38
N ARG A 105 -11.70 -6.06 23.20
CA ARG A 105 -11.98 -6.65 24.51
C ARG A 105 -12.59 -8.06 24.39
N SER A 106 -13.52 -8.24 23.46
CA SER A 106 -14.12 -9.53 23.12
C SER A 106 -13.07 -10.51 22.58
N TYR A 107 -12.13 -10.04 21.74
CA TYR A 107 -11.04 -10.87 21.22
C TYR A 107 -10.25 -11.56 22.33
N VAL A 108 -9.78 -10.79 23.32
CA VAL A 108 -8.98 -11.35 24.43
C VAL A 108 -9.84 -12.20 25.37
N SER A 109 -11.12 -11.87 25.54
CA SER A 109 -12.05 -12.70 26.33
C SER A 109 -12.23 -14.07 25.72
N ASP A 110 -12.46 -14.12 24.40
CA ASP A 110 -12.64 -15.37 23.66
C ASP A 110 -11.34 -16.17 23.56
N LEU A 111 -10.19 -15.49 23.49
CA LEU A 111 -8.88 -16.16 23.56
C LEU A 111 -8.68 -16.84 24.92
N ASN A 112 -8.96 -16.16 26.03
CA ASN A 112 -8.89 -16.75 27.36
C ASN A 112 -9.85 -17.93 27.50
N LYS A 113 -11.10 -17.75 27.07
CA LYS A 113 -12.10 -18.82 27.06
C LYS A 113 -11.63 -20.03 26.24
N TYR A 114 -11.07 -19.81 25.05
CA TYR A 114 -10.55 -20.90 24.23
C TYR A 114 -9.39 -21.65 24.91
N VAL A 115 -8.52 -20.93 25.63
CA VAL A 115 -7.44 -21.56 26.42
C VAL A 115 -8.01 -22.34 27.60
N GLU A 116 -9.04 -21.84 28.28
CA GLU A 116 -9.76 -22.54 29.34
C GLU A 116 -10.45 -23.81 28.79
N ASP A 117 -11.17 -23.70 27.67
CA ASP A 117 -11.84 -24.82 27.02
C ASP A 117 -10.85 -25.94 26.61
N LEU A 118 -9.61 -25.59 26.24
CA LEU A 118 -8.52 -26.54 25.95
C LEU A 118 -7.98 -27.25 27.18
N GLU A 119 -8.08 -26.66 28.36
CA GLU A 119 -7.61 -27.22 29.62
C GLU A 119 -8.70 -28.05 30.30
N ASP A 120 -9.96 -27.64 30.15
CA ASP A 120 -11.15 -28.36 30.62
C ASP A 120 -11.49 -29.57 29.71
N GLU A 121 -10.62 -29.89 28.74
CA GLU A 121 -10.77 -30.98 27.76
C GLU A 121 -12.10 -30.94 26.98
N THR A 122 -12.66 -29.74 26.80
CA THR A 122 -13.91 -29.50 26.07
C THR A 122 -13.79 -29.95 24.60
N PHE A 123 -12.59 -29.82 24.04
CA PHE A 123 -12.24 -30.37 22.73
C PHE A 123 -11.74 -31.81 22.91
N LEU A 124 -12.56 -32.78 22.50
CA LEU A 124 -12.24 -34.21 22.53
C LEU A 124 -10.82 -34.48 22.01
N GLN A 125 -9.94 -35.01 22.87
CA GLN A 125 -8.55 -35.42 22.57
C GLN A 125 -7.59 -34.28 22.17
N GLN A 126 -7.96 -33.01 22.40
CA GLN A 126 -7.09 -31.86 22.11
C GLN A 126 -6.93 -30.97 23.34
N ASN A 127 -5.71 -30.96 23.89
CA ASN A 127 -5.27 -30.03 24.93
C ASN A 127 -4.19 -29.08 24.39
N LEU A 128 -3.78 -28.09 25.19
CA LEU A 128 -2.76 -27.10 24.81
C LEU A 128 -1.44 -27.73 24.32
N GLU A 129 -1.00 -28.83 24.94
CA GLU A 129 0.21 -29.54 24.53
C GLU A 129 0.07 -30.24 23.18
N SER A 130 -1.11 -30.82 22.90
CA SER A 130 -1.42 -31.49 21.64
C SER A 130 -1.50 -30.51 20.46
N VAL A 131 -2.07 -29.31 20.68
CA VAL A 131 -2.14 -28.25 19.67
C VAL A 131 -0.74 -27.67 19.42
N LEU A 132 0.07 -27.55 20.48
CA LEU A 132 1.48 -27.15 20.40
C LEU A 132 2.44 -28.33 20.13
N SER A 133 1.94 -29.49 19.72
CA SER A 133 2.76 -30.67 19.43
C SER A 133 3.50 -30.53 18.11
N VAL A 134 4.69 -31.14 17.99
CA VAL A 134 5.54 -31.07 16.77
C VAL A 134 4.82 -31.54 15.51
N SER A 135 3.86 -32.45 15.63
CA SER A 135 3.04 -32.95 14.54
C SER A 135 2.00 -31.95 14.01
N ASN A 136 1.62 -30.93 14.78
CA ASN A 136 0.57 -29.97 14.41
C ASN A 136 1.16 -28.59 14.09
N ILE A 137 1.66 -28.43 12.86
CA ILE A 137 2.28 -27.18 12.40
C ILE A 137 1.29 -26.03 12.41
N GLU A 138 0.05 -26.27 11.97
CA GLU A 138 -1.00 -25.24 11.84
C GLU A 138 -1.49 -24.76 13.20
N GLY A 139 -1.70 -25.67 14.16
CA GLY A 139 -2.07 -25.33 15.53
C GLY A 139 -1.05 -24.44 16.22
N LYS A 140 0.25 -24.76 16.09
CA LYS A 140 1.33 -23.91 16.62
C LYS A 140 1.36 -22.52 16.02
N GLN A 141 1.22 -22.43 14.70
CA GLN A 141 1.19 -21.15 13.99
C GLN A 141 0.03 -20.30 14.48
N LEU A 142 -1.19 -20.85 14.51
CA LEU A 142 -2.38 -20.11 14.90
C LEU A 142 -2.39 -19.68 16.37
N LEU A 143 -1.92 -20.52 17.30
CA LEU A 143 -1.80 -20.15 18.73
C LEU A 143 -0.76 -19.03 18.93
N THR A 144 0.32 -19.05 18.16
CA THR A 144 1.34 -18.00 18.23
C THR A 144 0.81 -16.70 17.61
N GLU A 145 0.12 -16.81 16.47
CA GLU A 145 -0.53 -15.69 15.79
C GLU A 145 -1.61 -15.05 16.66
N SER A 146 -2.38 -15.81 17.45
CA SER A 146 -3.45 -15.24 18.29
C SER A 146 -2.92 -14.33 19.39
N LEU A 147 -1.86 -14.76 20.11
CA LEU A 147 -1.19 -13.94 21.11
C LEU A 147 -0.53 -12.69 20.47
N TYR A 148 0.14 -12.91 19.34
CA TYR A 148 0.79 -11.84 18.58
C TYR A 148 -0.21 -10.77 18.11
N LEU A 149 -1.33 -11.17 17.50
CA LEU A 149 -2.34 -10.25 16.98
C LEU A 149 -2.97 -9.40 18.08
N TYR A 150 -3.23 -9.98 19.27
CA TYR A 150 -3.71 -9.21 20.41
C TYR A 150 -2.71 -8.11 20.81
N GLY A 151 -1.43 -8.46 20.93
CA GLY A 151 -0.38 -7.47 21.22
C GLY A 151 -0.26 -6.40 20.14
N VAL A 152 -0.43 -6.75 18.86
CA VAL A 152 -0.47 -5.79 17.76
C VAL A 152 -1.68 -4.86 17.86
N MET A 153 -2.88 -5.36 18.21
CA MET A 153 -4.06 -4.51 18.43
C MET A 153 -3.80 -3.44 19.49
N LEU A 154 -3.20 -3.83 20.62
CA LEU A 154 -2.84 -2.90 21.69
C LEU A 154 -1.84 -1.84 21.20
N MET A 155 -0.79 -2.26 20.49
CA MET A 155 0.20 -1.35 19.92
C MET A 155 -0.42 -0.37 18.91
N VAL A 156 -1.27 -0.86 18.00
CA VAL A 156 -1.95 -0.04 16.98
C VAL A 156 -2.86 1.00 17.66
N LEU A 157 -3.62 0.60 18.68
CA LEU A 157 -4.47 1.50 19.46
C LEU A 157 -3.65 2.67 20.03
N ASP A 158 -2.56 2.40 20.73
CA ASP A 158 -1.77 3.46 21.39
C ASP A 158 -0.97 4.31 20.39
N GLN A 159 -0.50 3.74 19.28
CA GLN A 159 0.30 4.46 18.28
C GLN A 159 -0.56 5.30 17.34
N LYS A 160 -1.74 4.82 16.95
CA LYS A 160 -2.59 5.47 15.93
C LYS A 160 -3.75 6.27 16.54
N LEU A 161 -4.21 5.91 17.75
CA LEU A 161 -5.29 6.60 18.45
C LEU A 161 -4.81 7.11 19.83
N PRO A 162 -4.44 8.39 19.95
CA PRO A 162 -3.96 8.96 21.21
C PRO A 162 -4.91 8.69 22.38
N GLY A 163 -4.37 8.41 23.57
CA GLY A 163 -5.16 8.04 24.75
C GLY A 163 -6.28 9.03 25.06
N GLN A 164 -5.98 10.33 25.11
CA GLN A 164 -6.98 11.38 25.36
C GLN A 164 -8.10 11.39 24.32
N THR A 165 -7.78 11.14 23.05
CA THR A 165 -8.78 11.10 21.98
C THR A 165 -9.70 9.90 22.12
N ARG A 166 -9.16 8.72 22.47
CA ARG A 166 -9.96 7.52 22.75
C ARG A 166 -10.91 7.74 23.92
N GLU A 167 -10.43 8.35 25.00
CA GLU A 167 -11.25 8.68 26.17
C GLU A 167 -12.41 9.61 25.80
N ARG A 168 -12.15 10.67 25.01
CA ARG A 168 -13.20 11.59 24.55
C ARG A 168 -14.25 10.94 23.68
N LEU A 169 -13.84 10.08 22.75
CA LEU A 169 -14.76 9.34 21.88
C LEU A 169 -15.68 8.42 22.71
N LEU A 170 -15.11 7.69 23.68
CA LEU A 170 -15.86 6.80 24.56
C LEU A 170 -16.84 7.56 25.47
N VAL A 171 -16.42 8.70 26.02
CA VAL A 171 -17.28 9.54 26.87
C VAL A 171 -18.43 10.14 26.06
N ALA A 172 -18.16 10.65 24.86
CA ALA A 172 -19.21 11.14 23.97
C ALA A 172 -20.20 10.03 23.61
N TYR A 173 -19.71 8.82 23.29
CA TYR A 173 -20.57 7.66 23.05
C TYR A 173 -21.44 7.33 24.26
N HIS A 174 -20.84 7.25 25.45
CA HIS A 174 -21.55 6.94 26.70
C HIS A 174 -22.65 7.96 27.00
N ARG A 175 -22.36 9.26 26.85
CA ARG A 175 -23.32 10.35 27.07
C ARG A 175 -24.51 10.25 26.10
N PHE A 176 -24.25 10.07 24.81
CA PHE A 176 -25.30 10.06 23.79
C PHE A 176 -26.13 8.77 23.71
N ASN A 177 -25.60 7.67 24.25
CA ASN A 177 -26.24 6.35 24.27
C ASN A 177 -26.54 5.86 25.70
N ALA A 178 -26.69 6.75 26.68
CA ALA A 178 -26.94 6.38 28.09
C ALA A 178 -28.13 5.42 28.28
N GLN A 179 -29.19 5.52 27.46
CA GLN A 179 -30.35 4.62 27.50
C GLN A 179 -30.06 3.19 26.98
N ARG A 180 -29.11 3.02 26.06
CA ARG A 180 -28.65 1.70 25.58
C ARG A 180 -27.50 1.14 26.43
N SER A 181 -26.68 2.01 27.03
CA SER A 181 -25.54 1.64 27.87
C SER A 181 -25.95 0.86 29.12
N ALA A 182 -27.17 1.06 29.64
CA ALA A 182 -27.72 0.29 30.74
C ALA A 182 -28.00 -1.20 30.43
N LEU A 183 -27.96 -1.61 29.15
CA LEU A 183 -28.16 -3.00 28.72
C LEU A 183 -26.85 -3.77 28.48
N TYR A 184 -25.70 -3.08 28.40
CA TYR A 184 -24.40 -3.69 28.09
C TYR A 184 -23.47 -3.59 29.30
N SER A 185 -23.18 -4.72 29.96
CA SER A 185 -22.22 -4.85 31.07
C SER A 185 -20.77 -4.53 30.70
N ASP A 186 -20.46 -4.41 29.40
CA ASP A 186 -19.10 -4.51 28.90
C ASP A 186 -18.40 -3.15 28.74
N ILE A 187 -19.12 -2.03 28.93
CA ILE A 187 -18.56 -0.68 28.77
C ILE A 187 -17.44 -0.41 29.79
N ASP A 188 -17.63 -0.79 31.05
CA ASP A 188 -16.64 -0.57 32.10
C ASP A 188 -15.34 -1.31 31.81
N GLU A 189 -15.42 -2.52 31.24
CA GLU A 189 -14.26 -3.30 30.84
C GLU A 189 -13.53 -2.70 29.64
N VAL A 190 -14.28 -2.18 28.66
CA VAL A 190 -13.72 -1.46 27.50
C VAL A 190 -13.03 -0.17 27.94
N VAL A 191 -13.64 0.58 28.86
CA VAL A 191 -13.07 1.79 29.48
C VAL A 191 -11.79 1.45 30.25
N ALA A 192 -11.80 0.37 31.03
CA ALA A 192 -10.63 -0.09 31.76
C ALA A 192 -9.47 -0.45 30.80
N LEU A 193 -9.76 -1.15 29.70
CA LEU A 193 -8.76 -1.51 28.69
C LEU A 193 -8.22 -0.28 27.95
N LEU A 194 -9.03 0.72 27.62
CA LEU A 194 -8.66 1.83 26.74
C LEU A 194 -8.23 3.11 27.43
N ARG A 195 -8.18 3.13 28.76
CA ARG A 195 -7.65 4.25 29.55
C ARG A 195 -6.31 4.74 29.03
N SER A 196 -6.10 6.05 29.02
CA SER A 196 -4.84 6.64 28.60
C SER A 196 -3.65 6.03 29.34
N THR A 197 -2.66 5.57 28.58
CA THR A 197 -1.40 5.03 29.09
C THR A 197 -0.38 6.14 29.40
N GLY A 198 -0.71 7.39 29.06
CA GLY A 198 0.24 8.50 29.02
C GLY A 198 1.27 8.38 27.88
N TYR A 199 1.18 7.34 27.03
CA TYR A 199 2.03 7.20 25.88
C TYR A 199 1.65 8.23 24.81
N ASN A 200 2.65 8.99 24.38
CA ASN A 200 2.54 9.87 23.24
C ASN A 200 3.81 9.68 22.39
N ALA A 201 3.64 9.44 21.09
CA ALA A 201 4.74 9.15 20.18
C ALA A 201 5.82 10.25 20.15
N ARG A 202 5.51 11.48 20.59
CA ARG A 202 6.46 12.62 20.61
C ARG A 202 7.16 12.84 21.94
N GLU A 203 6.74 12.16 22.98
CA GLU A 203 7.19 12.40 24.36
C GLU A 203 8.00 11.23 24.90
N LYS A 204 8.58 11.43 26.09
CA LYS A 204 9.35 10.37 26.75
C LYS A 204 8.40 9.22 27.12
N ARG A 205 8.83 7.99 26.84
CA ARG A 205 8.12 6.77 27.20
C ARG A 205 7.71 6.78 28.69
N PRO A 206 6.43 6.51 29.02
CA PRO A 206 5.97 6.39 30.40
C PRO A 206 6.68 5.26 31.15
N VAL A 207 6.72 5.38 32.48
CA VAL A 207 7.26 4.33 33.36
C VAL A 207 6.38 3.08 33.26
N ASN A 208 7.00 1.90 33.17
CA ASN A 208 6.34 0.61 33.05
C ASN A 208 5.38 0.48 31.84
N TYR A 209 5.70 1.16 30.73
CA TYR A 209 5.03 0.99 29.45
C TYR A 209 5.91 0.14 28.50
N PRO A 210 5.36 -0.89 27.82
CA PRO A 210 3.95 -1.17 27.59
C PRO A 210 3.44 -2.29 28.50
N GLU A 211 4.27 -2.80 29.41
CA GLU A 211 3.96 -3.93 30.30
C GLU A 211 2.65 -3.71 31.07
N ASN A 212 2.48 -2.57 31.74
CA ASN A 212 1.23 -2.28 32.45
C ASN A 212 0.00 -2.27 31.54
N TYR A 213 0.17 -1.86 30.29
CA TYR A 213 -0.92 -1.84 29.31
C TYR A 213 -1.27 -3.26 28.85
N PHE A 214 -0.26 -4.09 28.57
CA PHE A 214 -0.42 -5.49 28.19
C PHE A 214 -0.97 -6.35 29.33
N HIS A 215 -0.79 -5.95 30.60
CA HIS A 215 -1.31 -6.65 31.77
C HIS A 215 -2.74 -6.23 32.17
N ARG A 216 -3.38 -5.27 31.47
CA ARG A 216 -4.74 -4.81 31.84
C ARG A 216 -5.77 -5.93 31.75
N VAL A 217 -5.63 -6.83 30.78
CA VAL A 217 -6.40 -8.07 30.70
C VAL A 217 -5.42 -9.22 30.79
N PRO A 218 -5.34 -9.92 31.93
CA PRO A 218 -4.37 -10.99 32.12
C PRO A 218 -4.69 -12.18 31.22
N LEU A 219 -3.65 -12.73 30.61
CA LEU A 219 -3.67 -14.00 29.90
C LEU A 219 -3.09 -15.09 30.79
N LYS A 220 -3.48 -16.34 30.56
CA LYS A 220 -2.94 -17.46 31.34
C LYS A 220 -1.42 -17.58 31.13
N ARG A 221 -0.68 -17.61 32.25
CA ARG A 221 0.79 -17.62 32.23
C ARG A 221 1.38 -18.85 31.53
N THR A 222 0.79 -20.03 31.73
CA THR A 222 1.22 -21.28 31.08
C THR A 222 1.12 -21.19 29.56
N PHE A 223 0.03 -20.61 29.05
CA PHE A 223 -0.16 -20.39 27.61
C PHE A 223 0.93 -19.48 27.03
N VAL A 224 1.19 -18.33 27.65
CA VAL A 224 2.23 -17.38 27.19
C VAL A 224 3.62 -18.04 27.22
N GLU A 225 3.96 -18.73 28.30
CA GLU A 225 5.25 -19.42 28.46
C GLU A 225 5.46 -20.49 27.38
N MET A 226 4.43 -21.27 27.05
CA MET A 226 4.50 -22.29 26.00
C MET A 226 4.67 -21.68 24.60
N VAL A 227 3.95 -20.59 24.29
CA VAL A 227 4.10 -19.89 23.01
C VAL A 227 5.50 -19.29 22.86
N VAL A 228 6.01 -18.61 23.89
CA VAL A 228 7.37 -18.06 23.90
C VAL A 228 8.41 -19.17 23.79
N GLY A 229 8.20 -20.31 24.47
CA GLY A 229 9.06 -21.49 24.38
C GLY A 229 9.13 -22.05 22.96
N ARG A 230 7.99 -22.16 22.27
CA ARG A 230 7.92 -22.66 20.88
C ARG A 230 8.56 -21.72 19.88
N LEU A 231 8.34 -20.41 20.03
CA LEU A 231 9.06 -19.41 19.24
C LEU A 231 10.57 -19.59 19.42
N ARG A 232 11.06 -19.76 20.65
CA ARG A 232 12.50 -19.97 20.88
C ARG A 232 13.06 -21.24 20.24
N SER A 233 12.36 -22.37 20.28
CA SER A 233 12.89 -23.65 19.80
C SER A 233 12.70 -23.90 18.31
N ASP A 234 11.55 -23.55 17.74
CA ASP A 234 11.11 -24.06 16.44
C ASP A 234 11.31 -23.04 15.30
N ASP A 235 11.26 -23.49 14.04
CA ASP A 235 11.04 -22.65 12.86
C ASP A 235 9.58 -22.87 12.41
N LEU A 236 8.65 -22.07 12.96
CA LEU A 236 7.20 -22.30 12.82
C LEU A 236 6.71 -22.34 11.36
N TYR A 237 7.41 -21.65 10.46
CA TYR A 237 7.02 -21.50 9.06
C TYR A 237 7.96 -22.22 8.09
N ASN A 238 8.95 -22.98 8.58
CA ASN A 238 9.97 -23.65 7.77
C ASN A 238 10.66 -22.73 6.74
N GLN A 239 10.81 -21.45 7.06
CA GLN A 239 11.35 -20.45 6.13
C GLN A 239 12.85 -20.62 5.92
N ILE A 240 13.58 -21.26 6.83
CA ILE A 240 15.01 -21.53 6.69
C ILE A 240 15.29 -22.39 5.43
N ALA A 241 14.39 -23.31 5.07
CA ALA A 241 14.53 -24.11 3.85
C ALA A 241 14.54 -23.22 2.58
N SER A 242 13.88 -22.05 2.64
CA SER A 242 13.90 -21.07 1.56
C SER A 242 15.16 -20.21 1.51
N PHE A 243 15.96 -20.19 2.59
CA PHE A 243 17.18 -19.40 2.77
C PHE A 243 18.34 -20.29 3.26
N PRO A 244 19.00 -21.05 2.37
CA PRO A 244 20.01 -22.03 2.76
C PRO A 244 21.34 -21.44 3.25
N LEU A 245 21.57 -20.13 3.04
CA LEU A 245 22.79 -19.47 3.51
C LEU A 245 22.61 -19.04 4.97
N PRO A 246 23.54 -19.38 5.89
CA PRO A 246 23.44 -19.02 7.29
C PRO A 246 23.26 -17.52 7.55
N ASP A 247 23.94 -16.68 6.76
CA ASP A 247 23.86 -15.22 6.85
C ASP A 247 22.46 -14.66 6.56
N HIS A 248 21.60 -15.45 5.91
CA HIS A 248 20.23 -15.03 5.59
C HIS A 248 19.21 -15.41 6.68
N ARG A 249 19.65 -16.07 7.77
CA ARG A 249 18.78 -16.59 8.82
C ARG A 249 17.91 -15.51 9.47
N SER A 250 18.49 -14.34 9.75
CA SER A 250 17.80 -13.22 10.37
C SER A 250 16.64 -12.70 9.51
N THR A 251 16.82 -12.70 8.19
CA THR A 251 15.76 -12.38 7.21
C THR A 251 14.72 -13.49 7.13
N ALA A 252 15.16 -14.75 7.10
CA ALA A 252 14.26 -15.91 7.05
C ALA A 252 13.37 -16.03 8.29
N LEU A 253 13.86 -15.63 9.46
CA LEU A 253 13.11 -15.70 10.72
C LEU A 253 12.43 -14.37 11.08
N ALA A 254 12.46 -13.36 10.20
CA ALA A 254 11.98 -12.02 10.52
C ALA A 254 10.49 -11.96 10.94
N PRO A 255 9.55 -12.73 10.35
CA PRO A 255 8.16 -12.77 10.84
C PRO A 255 8.06 -13.30 12.28
N GLN A 256 8.80 -14.37 12.60
CA GLN A 256 8.86 -14.92 13.96
C GLN A 256 9.58 -13.96 14.93
N ALA A 257 10.56 -13.21 14.44
CA ALA A 257 11.25 -12.17 15.20
C ALA A 257 10.30 -11.05 15.63
N ALA A 258 9.38 -10.64 14.76
CA ALA A 258 8.31 -9.70 15.09
C ALA A 258 7.35 -10.27 16.15
N MET A 259 6.97 -11.54 16.01
CA MET A 259 6.10 -12.23 16.98
C MET A 259 6.73 -12.30 18.37
N ILE A 260 7.98 -12.77 18.48
CA ILE A 260 8.65 -12.88 19.78
C ILE A 260 8.84 -11.50 20.42
N TYR A 261 9.14 -10.45 19.64
CA TYR A 261 9.24 -9.09 20.16
C TYR A 261 7.95 -8.64 20.86
N VAL A 262 6.79 -8.87 20.24
CA VAL A 262 5.49 -8.50 20.83
C VAL A 262 5.14 -9.40 22.01
N CYS A 263 5.33 -10.73 21.86
CA CYS A 263 4.97 -11.70 22.89
C CYS A 263 5.76 -11.51 24.19
N LEU A 264 7.00 -11.01 24.13
CA LEU A 264 7.82 -10.73 25.32
C LEU A 264 7.21 -9.68 26.25
N TYR A 265 6.34 -8.78 25.76
CA TYR A 265 5.67 -7.80 26.62
C TYR A 265 4.57 -8.40 27.51
N PHE A 266 4.08 -9.60 27.19
CA PHE A 266 3.23 -10.38 28.09
C PHE A 266 4.04 -11.12 29.18
N GLN A 267 5.38 -11.13 29.07
CA GLN A 267 6.27 -11.75 30.05
C GLN A 267 7.52 -10.88 30.33
N PRO A 268 7.34 -9.70 30.95
CA PRO A 268 8.42 -8.70 31.14
C PRO A 268 9.57 -9.20 32.03
N GLU A 269 9.33 -10.23 32.86
CA GLU A 269 10.36 -10.92 33.63
C GLU A 269 11.53 -11.42 32.77
N ILE A 270 11.24 -11.87 31.54
CA ILE A 270 12.29 -12.31 30.61
C ILE A 270 13.17 -11.11 30.21
N LEU A 271 12.55 -9.98 29.89
CA LEU A 271 13.21 -8.76 29.45
C LEU A 271 14.08 -8.13 30.56
N HIS A 272 13.63 -8.19 31.82
CA HIS A 272 14.36 -7.62 32.95
C HIS A 272 15.42 -8.56 33.54
N ASN A 273 15.05 -9.82 33.80
CA ASN A 273 15.78 -10.68 34.74
C ASN A 273 16.46 -11.89 34.07
N GLN A 274 15.94 -12.41 32.95
CA GLN A 274 16.43 -13.66 32.35
C GLN A 274 17.50 -13.44 31.27
N THR A 275 18.74 -13.20 31.70
CA THR A 275 19.85 -12.89 30.78
C THR A 275 20.21 -14.02 29.81
N SER A 276 20.13 -15.28 30.22
CA SER A 276 20.45 -16.44 29.35
C SER A 276 19.42 -16.61 28.24
N VAL A 277 18.14 -16.53 28.60
CA VAL A 277 17.01 -16.62 27.65
C VAL A 277 17.04 -15.47 26.66
N MET A 278 17.25 -14.23 27.12
CA MET A 278 17.36 -13.10 26.21
C MET A 278 18.56 -13.19 25.27
N ARG A 279 19.70 -13.74 25.72
CA ARG A 279 20.85 -13.99 24.85
C ARG A 279 20.50 -14.98 23.73
N GLU A 280 19.86 -16.09 24.06
CA GLU A 280 19.41 -17.08 23.07
C GLU A 280 18.44 -16.46 22.04
N ILE A 281 17.49 -15.63 22.49
CA ILE A 281 16.54 -14.93 21.61
C ILE A 281 17.29 -13.96 20.67
N VAL A 282 18.21 -13.15 21.20
CA VAL A 282 18.98 -12.19 20.40
C VAL A 282 19.89 -12.89 19.40
N ASP A 283 20.60 -13.93 19.81
CA ASP A 283 21.48 -14.72 18.92
C ASP A 283 20.66 -15.47 17.85
N LYS A 284 19.39 -15.81 18.14
CA LYS A 284 18.48 -16.44 17.17
C LYS A 284 17.93 -15.45 16.14
N TYR A 285 17.43 -14.30 16.60
CA TYR A 285 16.59 -13.41 15.78
C TYR A 285 17.23 -12.07 15.42
N PHE A 286 18.10 -11.55 16.29
CA PHE A 286 18.64 -10.19 16.21
C PHE A 286 20.19 -10.12 16.21
N PRO A 287 20.94 -11.02 15.55
CA PRO A 287 22.41 -10.95 15.53
C PRO A 287 22.93 -9.77 14.69
N ASP A 288 22.19 -9.38 13.65
CA ASP A 288 22.55 -8.40 12.62
C ASP A 288 21.43 -7.37 12.34
N ASN A 289 20.25 -7.55 12.94
CA ASN A 289 19.07 -6.70 12.77
C ASN A 289 18.61 -6.14 14.12
N TRP A 290 18.64 -4.82 14.28
CA TRP A 290 18.08 -4.12 15.46
C TRP A 290 16.94 -3.15 15.10
N VAL A 291 16.69 -2.93 13.82
CA VAL A 291 15.47 -2.27 13.33
C VAL A 291 14.59 -3.33 12.68
N ILE A 292 13.38 -3.50 13.20
CA ILE A 292 12.45 -4.55 12.77
C ILE A 292 11.12 -3.96 12.31
N SER A 293 10.39 -4.69 11.47
CA SER A 293 9.00 -4.39 11.14
C SER A 293 8.10 -5.38 11.87
N VAL A 294 7.19 -4.86 12.69
CA VAL A 294 6.25 -5.66 13.48
C VAL A 294 5.07 -6.08 12.60
N TYR A 295 4.20 -5.13 12.22
CA TYR A 295 3.02 -5.40 11.40
C TYR A 295 2.89 -4.36 10.29
N MET A 296 2.74 -4.80 9.04
CA MET A 296 2.50 -3.94 7.86
C MET A 296 3.31 -2.62 7.86
N GLY A 297 4.64 -2.71 7.97
CA GLY A 297 5.54 -1.55 7.92
C GLY A 297 5.73 -0.78 9.23
N MET A 298 5.03 -1.14 10.31
CA MET A 298 5.27 -0.58 11.64
C MET A 298 6.69 -0.92 12.11
N THR A 299 7.58 0.06 12.03
CA THR A 299 9.00 -0.11 12.33
C THR A 299 9.30 0.17 13.80
N VAL A 300 10.17 -0.64 14.39
CA VAL A 300 10.61 -0.50 15.78
C VAL A 300 12.13 -0.62 15.83
N ASN A 301 12.76 0.30 16.57
CA ASN A 301 14.17 0.20 16.93
C ASN A 301 14.33 -0.48 18.28
N LEU A 302 14.93 -1.67 18.31
CA LEU A 302 15.15 -2.44 19.53
C LEU A 302 16.05 -1.73 20.54
N VAL A 303 16.95 -0.84 20.08
CA VAL A 303 17.82 -0.06 20.96
C VAL A 303 16.99 0.86 21.86
N ASP A 304 15.94 1.47 21.32
CA ASP A 304 15.04 2.35 22.09
C ASP A 304 13.95 1.54 22.81
N ALA A 305 13.38 0.55 22.12
CA ALA A 305 12.32 -0.28 22.68
C ALA A 305 12.79 -1.09 23.89
N TRP A 306 14.05 -1.53 23.91
CA TRP A 306 14.62 -2.32 25.01
C TRP A 306 15.53 -1.57 25.98
N GLU A 307 15.70 -0.26 25.82
CA GLU A 307 16.49 0.56 26.74
C GLU A 307 16.13 0.41 28.24
N PRO A 308 14.84 0.30 28.66
CA PRO A 308 14.50 0.12 30.08
C PRO A 308 14.74 -1.30 30.62
N TYR A 309 15.00 -2.28 29.75
CA TYR A 309 15.06 -3.71 30.11
C TYR A 309 16.50 -4.20 30.20
N ARG A 310 16.98 -4.49 31.41
CA ARG A 310 18.40 -4.82 31.67
C ARG A 310 18.89 -6.07 30.91
N ALA A 311 18.16 -7.18 30.97
CA ALA A 311 18.58 -8.42 30.32
C ALA A 311 18.56 -8.29 28.79
N ALA A 312 17.50 -7.69 28.23
CA ALA A 312 17.38 -7.44 26.80
C ALA A 312 18.47 -6.49 26.27
N LYS A 313 18.71 -5.36 26.96
CA LYS A 313 19.77 -4.40 26.62
C LYS A 313 21.15 -5.03 26.63
N THR A 314 21.43 -5.88 27.62
CA THR A 314 22.72 -6.57 27.74
C THR A 314 22.91 -7.59 26.62
N ALA A 315 21.85 -8.33 26.26
CA ALA A 315 21.90 -9.29 25.16
C ALA A 315 22.14 -8.60 23.80
N LEU A 316 21.43 -7.49 23.54
CA LEU A 316 21.54 -6.74 22.29
C LEU A 316 22.89 -6.04 22.10
N ALA A 317 23.61 -5.74 23.19
CA ALA A 317 24.89 -5.02 23.13
C ALA A 317 25.94 -5.71 22.24
N ASN A 318 25.93 -7.04 22.15
CA ASN A 318 26.84 -7.81 21.31
C ASN A 318 26.62 -7.52 19.81
N SER A 319 25.36 -7.46 19.38
CA SER A 319 25.01 -7.16 17.99
C SER A 319 25.37 -5.72 17.60
N LEU A 320 25.35 -4.80 18.56
CA LEU A 320 25.56 -3.36 18.38
C LEU A 320 27.02 -2.91 18.49
N MET A 321 27.99 -3.83 18.57
CA MET A 321 29.40 -3.45 18.59
C MET A 321 29.79 -2.71 17.31
N ASP A 322 30.51 -1.59 17.44
CA ASP A 322 30.91 -0.74 16.29
C ASP A 322 31.61 -1.53 15.18
N SER A 323 32.46 -2.49 15.52
CA SER A 323 33.13 -3.37 14.54
C SER A 323 32.14 -4.20 13.73
N ASN A 324 31.11 -4.75 14.37
CA ASN A 324 30.08 -5.55 13.73
C ASN A 324 29.20 -4.69 12.81
N VAL A 325 28.73 -3.54 13.32
CA VAL A 325 27.88 -2.63 12.55
C VAL A 325 28.61 -2.10 11.32
N LYS A 326 29.89 -1.71 11.45
CA LYS A 326 30.74 -1.28 10.32
C LYS A 326 30.91 -2.39 9.29
N HIS A 327 31.18 -3.61 9.75
CA HIS A 327 31.33 -4.76 8.86
C HIS A 327 30.05 -5.04 8.07
N LEU A 328 28.88 -5.10 8.74
CA LEU A 328 27.58 -5.33 8.11
C LEU A 328 27.22 -4.22 7.12
N ALA A 329 27.40 -2.95 7.52
CA ALA A 329 27.15 -1.81 6.66
C ALA A 329 28.02 -1.83 5.39
N SER A 330 29.33 -2.08 5.54
CA SER A 330 30.25 -2.19 4.41
C SER A 330 29.92 -3.39 3.51
N HIS A 331 29.54 -4.53 4.10
CA HIS A 331 29.14 -5.73 3.37
C HIS A 331 27.96 -5.47 2.45
N HIS A 332 26.84 -4.95 2.99
CA HIS A 332 25.66 -4.64 2.20
C HIS A 332 25.89 -3.48 1.20
N GLY A 333 26.69 -2.49 1.58
CA GLY A 333 27.09 -1.37 0.71
C GLY A 333 27.91 -1.81 -0.52
N ASN A 334 28.81 -2.79 -0.38
CA ASN A 334 29.56 -3.34 -1.50
C ASN A 334 28.70 -4.33 -2.34
N GLN A 335 27.80 -5.06 -1.69
CA GLN A 335 26.91 -6.00 -2.37
C GLN A 335 25.92 -5.31 -3.30
N ILE A 336 25.36 -4.15 -2.92
CA ILE A 336 24.36 -3.46 -3.74
C ILE A 336 24.89 -3.11 -5.13
N GLU A 337 26.14 -2.63 -5.26
CA GLU A 337 26.73 -2.33 -6.57
C GLU A 337 26.87 -3.57 -7.46
N THR A 338 27.24 -4.70 -6.84
CA THR A 338 27.38 -5.99 -7.54
C THR A 338 26.02 -6.51 -7.97
N ILE A 339 25.03 -6.46 -7.09
CA ILE A 339 23.66 -6.91 -7.34
C ILE A 339 23.02 -6.10 -8.45
N VAL A 340 23.12 -4.76 -8.41
CA VAL A 340 22.54 -3.90 -9.45
C VAL A 340 23.13 -4.23 -10.83
N LYS A 341 24.45 -4.46 -10.93
CA LYS A 341 25.08 -4.89 -12.20
C LYS A 341 24.53 -6.22 -12.70
N VAL A 342 24.40 -7.21 -11.83
CA VAL A 342 23.86 -8.54 -12.18
C VAL A 342 22.39 -8.44 -12.61
N LEU A 343 21.57 -7.64 -11.92
CA LEU A 343 20.18 -7.45 -12.28
C LEU A 343 20.01 -6.74 -13.63
N ARG A 344 20.84 -5.73 -13.92
CA ARG A 344 20.85 -5.08 -15.25
C ARG A 344 21.14 -6.09 -16.36
N GLN A 345 22.07 -7.02 -16.14
CA GLN A 345 22.33 -8.11 -17.08
C GLN A 345 21.11 -9.01 -17.23
N PHE A 346 20.51 -9.53 -16.15
CA PHE A 346 19.33 -10.37 -16.29
C PHE A 346 18.14 -9.66 -16.94
N LEU A 347 18.01 -8.35 -16.75
CA LEU A 347 16.92 -7.56 -17.29
C LEU A 347 17.13 -7.12 -18.74
N SER A 348 18.31 -7.31 -19.33
CA SER A 348 18.54 -7.00 -20.74
C SER A 348 17.70 -7.92 -21.62
N GLU A 349 17.24 -7.37 -22.75
CA GLU A 349 16.36 -8.07 -23.66
C GLU A 349 17.00 -9.37 -24.17
N GLY A 350 16.20 -10.44 -24.25
CA GLY A 350 16.64 -11.74 -24.77
C GLY A 350 17.34 -12.66 -23.78
N ILE A 351 17.63 -12.26 -22.53
CA ILE A 351 18.32 -13.16 -21.56
C ILE A 351 17.33 -14.04 -20.78
N LEU A 352 16.28 -13.46 -20.18
CA LEU A 352 15.27 -14.21 -19.42
C LEU A 352 14.28 -14.93 -20.34
N THR A 353 14.79 -15.85 -21.17
CA THR A 353 14.00 -16.79 -21.97
C THR A 353 13.55 -17.97 -21.11
N LYS A 354 12.55 -18.71 -21.60
CA LYS A 354 12.02 -19.91 -20.92
C LYS A 354 13.14 -20.95 -20.69
N GLU A 355 13.99 -21.15 -21.68
CA GLU A 355 15.14 -22.07 -21.63
C GLU A 355 16.19 -21.62 -20.62
N TYR A 356 16.54 -20.34 -20.60
CA TYR A 356 17.50 -19.83 -19.63
C TYR A 356 17.05 -20.04 -18.19
N ILE A 357 15.75 -19.88 -17.91
CA ILE A 357 15.17 -20.09 -16.58
C ILE A 357 15.24 -21.56 -16.16
N LEU A 358 14.92 -22.49 -17.07
CA LEU A 358 15.04 -23.94 -16.86
C LEU A 358 16.48 -24.33 -16.49
N ASP A 359 17.45 -23.70 -17.14
CA ASP A 359 18.87 -24.04 -17.01
C ASP A 359 19.54 -23.40 -15.78
N ASN A 360 19.10 -22.20 -15.41
CA ASN A 360 19.77 -21.37 -14.40
C ASN A 360 18.93 -21.09 -13.16
N MET A 361 17.88 -21.87 -12.88
CA MET A 361 16.97 -21.65 -11.75
C MET A 361 17.69 -21.47 -10.41
N SER A 362 18.70 -22.29 -10.12
CA SER A 362 19.48 -22.20 -8.87
C SER A 362 20.23 -20.87 -8.75
N LYS A 363 20.85 -20.40 -9.85
CA LYS A 363 21.55 -19.11 -9.94
C LYS A 363 20.59 -17.93 -9.81
N LEU A 364 19.42 -18.02 -10.46
CA LEU A 364 18.37 -17.00 -10.38
C LEU A 364 17.82 -16.87 -8.95
N LEU A 365 17.52 -17.99 -8.29
CA LEU A 365 17.07 -18.00 -6.89
C LEU A 365 18.14 -17.49 -5.92
N LYS A 366 19.41 -17.87 -6.11
CA LYS A 366 20.51 -17.33 -5.31
C LYS A 366 20.58 -15.80 -5.42
N SER A 367 20.53 -15.29 -6.65
CA SER A 367 20.55 -13.85 -6.91
C SER A 367 19.35 -13.16 -6.26
N LEU A 368 18.15 -13.74 -6.41
CA LEU A 368 16.92 -13.22 -5.83
C LEU A 368 16.98 -13.08 -4.30
N ARG A 369 17.53 -14.09 -3.61
CA ARG A 369 17.71 -14.05 -2.15
C ARG A 369 18.66 -12.93 -1.75
N SER A 370 19.85 -12.86 -2.36
CA SER A 370 20.83 -11.82 -2.06
C SER A 370 20.27 -10.42 -2.30
N CYS A 371 19.46 -10.24 -3.35
CA CYS A 371 18.75 -8.99 -3.63
C CYS A 371 17.81 -8.59 -2.49
N ASN A 372 16.87 -9.47 -2.12
CA ASN A 372 15.83 -9.15 -1.13
C ASN A 372 16.39 -9.02 0.30
N VAL A 373 17.39 -9.82 0.67
CA VAL A 373 18.09 -9.70 1.96
C VAL A 373 18.79 -8.35 2.07
N THR A 374 19.59 -7.98 1.05
CA THR A 374 20.29 -6.69 1.03
C THR A 374 19.32 -5.52 1.01
N LEU A 375 18.24 -5.62 0.22
CA LEU A 375 17.19 -4.60 0.14
C LEU A 375 16.52 -4.39 1.50
N ARG A 376 16.11 -5.48 2.17
CA ARG A 376 15.47 -5.44 3.48
C ARG A 376 16.36 -4.80 4.52
N TRP A 377 17.61 -5.26 4.61
CA TRP A 377 18.56 -4.78 5.61
C TRP A 377 18.83 -3.28 5.43
N LEU A 378 19.13 -2.84 4.21
CA LEU A 378 19.40 -1.43 3.91
C LEU A 378 18.16 -0.56 4.18
N MET A 379 16.97 -0.94 3.68
CA MET A 379 15.76 -0.12 3.90
C MET A 379 15.44 0.07 5.39
N LEU A 380 15.58 -0.97 6.21
CA LEU A 380 15.32 -0.87 7.65
C LEU A 380 16.36 0.00 8.35
N HIS A 381 17.66 -0.26 8.12
CA HIS A 381 18.74 0.38 8.88
C HIS A 381 19.15 1.77 8.39
N THR A 382 18.71 2.21 7.21
CA THR A 382 18.91 3.59 6.72
C THR A 382 17.66 4.46 6.84
N SER A 383 16.49 3.86 7.11
CA SER A 383 15.25 4.63 7.26
C SER A 383 15.33 5.63 8.41
N THR A 384 14.78 6.81 8.17
CA THR A 384 14.44 7.72 9.28
C THR A 384 13.14 7.21 9.88
N LEU A 385 13.21 6.66 11.09
CA LEU A 385 12.03 6.14 11.77
C LEU A 385 11.12 7.32 12.14
N VAL A 386 9.99 7.43 11.45
CA VAL A 386 9.03 8.54 11.60
C VAL A 386 8.23 8.39 12.90
N SER A 387 8.20 7.20 13.50
CA SER A 387 7.15 6.83 14.45
C SER A 387 7.46 6.97 15.95
N ASP A 388 8.68 7.27 16.39
CA ASP A 388 9.00 7.35 17.83
C ASP A 388 9.93 8.53 18.15
N GLY A 389 9.34 9.66 18.56
CA GLY A 389 9.97 10.72 19.34
C GLY A 389 11.24 11.35 18.75
N PRO A 390 11.95 12.18 19.53
CA PRO A 390 13.35 12.42 19.24
C PRO A 390 14.09 11.08 19.38
N LEU A 391 14.48 10.46 18.25
CA LEU A 391 15.32 9.26 18.26
C LEU A 391 16.43 9.43 19.30
N SER A 392 16.66 8.40 20.12
CA SER A 392 17.80 8.41 21.02
C SER A 392 19.06 8.80 20.24
N LYS A 393 19.89 9.66 20.81
CA LYS A 393 21.17 10.07 20.20
C LYS A 393 21.99 8.84 19.74
N LYS A 394 21.85 7.72 20.45
CA LYS A 394 22.47 6.43 20.11
C LYS A 394 21.91 5.82 18.82
N CYS A 395 20.60 5.86 18.61
CA CYS A 395 19.96 5.34 17.40
C CYS A 395 20.31 6.17 16.17
N ALA A 396 20.32 7.51 16.30
CA ALA A 396 20.80 8.40 15.26
C ALA A 396 22.27 8.10 14.91
N PHE A 397 23.15 7.96 15.92
CA PHE A 397 24.56 7.61 15.73
C PHE A 397 24.75 6.29 14.98
N LEU A 398 24.06 5.23 15.38
CA LEU A 398 24.14 3.92 14.71
C LEU A 398 23.70 4.00 13.25
N ARG A 399 22.58 4.71 12.97
CA ARG A 399 22.10 4.93 11.61
C ARG A 399 23.12 5.71 10.79
N ASP A 400 23.66 6.80 11.33
CA ASP A 400 24.63 7.65 10.61
C ASP A 400 25.93 6.87 10.34
N MET A 401 26.34 5.98 11.25
CA MET A 401 27.44 5.03 11.03
C MET A 401 27.14 4.06 9.89
N VAL A 402 25.94 3.46 9.85
CA VAL A 402 25.51 2.59 8.74
C VAL A 402 25.53 3.34 7.41
N VAL A 403 24.94 4.54 7.36
CA VAL A 403 24.89 5.37 6.14
C VAL A 403 26.28 5.70 5.62
N THR A 404 27.21 6.05 6.51
CA THR A 404 28.58 6.42 6.17
C THR A 404 29.38 5.22 5.65
N GLU A 405 29.36 4.11 6.39
CA GLU A 405 30.17 2.92 6.09
C GLU A 405 29.64 2.13 4.89
N ALA A 406 28.32 2.12 4.69
CA ALA A 406 27.70 1.55 3.49
C ALA A 406 27.88 2.43 2.24
N LYS A 407 28.46 3.64 2.37
CA LYS A 407 28.53 4.66 1.31
C LYS A 407 27.18 4.86 0.64
N PHE A 408 26.14 4.96 1.46
CA PHE A 408 24.76 4.79 1.04
C PHE A 408 24.31 5.89 0.07
N LYS A 409 23.69 5.47 -1.05
CA LYS A 409 23.14 6.36 -2.07
C LYS A 409 21.68 6.01 -2.32
N ASN A 410 20.77 6.93 -1.98
CA ASN A 410 19.34 6.75 -2.19
C ASN A 410 18.99 6.40 -3.64
N ALA A 411 19.67 6.99 -4.62
CA ALA A 411 19.47 6.70 -6.03
C ALA A 411 19.79 5.25 -6.40
N LEU A 412 20.86 4.67 -5.81
CA LEU A 412 21.27 3.29 -6.06
C LEU A 412 20.27 2.29 -5.45
N LEU A 413 19.80 2.57 -4.23
CA LEU A 413 18.77 1.75 -3.59
C LEU A 413 17.42 1.84 -4.31
N PHE A 414 17.04 3.03 -4.76
CA PHE A 414 15.87 3.21 -5.60
C PHE A 414 15.96 2.38 -6.89
N GLU A 415 17.12 2.40 -7.55
CA GLU A 415 17.35 1.56 -8.72
C GLU A 415 17.26 0.06 -8.40
N LEU A 416 17.78 -0.37 -7.25
CA LEU A 416 17.65 -1.74 -6.77
C LEU A 416 16.17 -2.12 -6.59
N ILE A 417 15.36 -1.27 -5.96
CA ILE A 417 13.91 -1.51 -5.77
C ILE A 417 13.23 -1.75 -7.13
N LEU A 418 13.50 -0.88 -8.11
CA LEU A 418 12.93 -1.01 -9.46
C LEU A 418 13.37 -2.31 -10.14
N ASN A 419 14.67 -2.59 -10.15
CA ASN A 419 15.23 -3.73 -10.87
C ASN A 419 14.82 -5.06 -10.23
N VAL A 420 14.82 -5.16 -8.89
CA VAL A 420 14.36 -6.37 -8.17
C VAL A 420 12.89 -6.63 -8.44
N SER A 421 12.04 -5.60 -8.36
CA SER A 421 10.60 -5.73 -8.61
C SER A 421 10.33 -6.17 -10.05
N GLN A 422 11.06 -5.62 -11.03
CA GLN A 422 10.93 -6.01 -12.44
C GLN A 422 11.43 -7.44 -12.69
N PHE A 423 12.56 -7.82 -12.08
CA PHE A 423 13.13 -9.15 -12.20
C PHE A 423 12.20 -10.22 -11.63
N GLU A 424 11.64 -9.98 -10.45
CA GLU A 424 10.66 -10.86 -9.81
C GLU A 424 9.40 -11.05 -10.65
N LEU A 425 8.84 -9.95 -11.16
CA LEU A 425 7.64 -10.01 -11.99
C LEU A 425 7.90 -10.85 -13.25
N LYS A 426 8.97 -10.56 -13.99
CA LYS A 426 9.35 -11.31 -15.20
C LYS A 426 9.59 -12.80 -14.90
N LEU A 427 10.32 -13.10 -13.82
CA LEU A 427 10.62 -14.48 -13.42
C LEU A 427 9.34 -15.25 -13.05
N LYS A 428 8.45 -14.65 -12.24
CA LYS A 428 7.17 -15.25 -11.85
C LYS A 428 6.27 -15.48 -13.06
N GLU A 429 6.13 -14.50 -13.96
CA GLU A 429 5.32 -14.62 -15.19
C GLU A 429 5.83 -15.75 -16.09
N LYS A 430 7.14 -15.80 -16.33
CA LYS A 430 7.74 -16.85 -17.17
C LYS A 430 7.65 -18.23 -16.53
N LEU A 431 7.85 -18.33 -15.22
CA LEU A 431 7.73 -19.61 -14.51
C LEU A 431 6.28 -20.12 -14.53
N ARG A 432 5.29 -19.24 -14.33
CA ARG A 432 3.86 -19.61 -14.49
C ARG A 432 3.54 -20.09 -15.90
N GLN A 433 4.09 -19.43 -16.94
CA GLN A 433 3.94 -19.89 -18.33
C GLN A 433 4.54 -21.28 -18.54
N VAL A 434 5.76 -21.52 -18.02
CA VAL A 434 6.43 -22.83 -18.15
C VAL A 434 5.68 -23.92 -17.39
N LEU A 435 5.10 -23.62 -16.23
CA LEU A 435 4.27 -24.55 -15.46
C LEU A 435 2.95 -24.87 -16.17
N ALA A 436 2.26 -23.87 -16.72
CA ALA A 436 1.03 -24.07 -17.47
C ALA A 436 1.23 -24.87 -18.76
N GLU A 437 2.40 -24.72 -19.40
CA GLU A 437 2.77 -25.45 -20.62
C GLU A 437 3.52 -26.76 -20.33
N LYS A 438 3.67 -27.16 -19.06
CA LYS A 438 4.54 -28.28 -18.66
C LYS A 438 4.13 -29.58 -19.34
N ASP A 439 2.85 -29.95 -19.23
CA ASP A 439 2.37 -31.25 -19.71
C ASP A 439 2.41 -31.34 -21.25
N SER A 440 1.99 -30.27 -21.94
CA SER A 440 2.03 -30.21 -23.40
C SER A 440 3.46 -30.22 -23.94
N ARG A 441 4.39 -29.54 -23.26
CA ARG A 441 5.82 -29.55 -23.63
C ARG A 441 6.47 -30.90 -23.37
N CYS A 442 6.15 -31.57 -22.25
CA CYS A 442 6.62 -32.92 -21.97
C CYS A 442 6.15 -33.91 -23.05
N GLN A 443 4.88 -33.86 -23.44
CA GLN A 443 4.35 -34.72 -24.52
C GLN A 443 4.99 -34.42 -25.88
N ALA A 444 5.20 -33.14 -26.21
CA ALA A 444 5.87 -32.76 -27.46
C ALA A 444 7.33 -33.24 -27.49
N LEU A 445 8.06 -33.06 -26.39
CA LEU A 445 9.45 -33.54 -26.27
C LEU A 445 9.51 -35.08 -26.32
N GLN A 446 8.59 -35.77 -25.66
CA GLN A 446 8.48 -37.23 -25.71
C GLN A 446 8.28 -37.72 -27.15
N ARG A 447 7.35 -37.12 -27.90
CA ARG A 447 7.12 -37.43 -29.32
C ARG A 447 8.36 -37.17 -30.16
N ASN A 448 8.98 -36.00 -30.03
CA ASN A 448 10.18 -35.65 -30.79
C ASN A 448 11.33 -36.63 -30.51
N ILE A 449 11.55 -37.01 -29.25
CA ILE A 449 12.57 -38.01 -28.89
C ILE A 449 12.24 -39.37 -29.54
N SER A 450 10.98 -39.80 -29.47
CA SER A 450 10.54 -41.05 -30.10
C SER A 450 10.72 -41.05 -31.63
N ASP A 451 10.44 -39.92 -32.29
CA ASP A 451 10.61 -39.76 -33.74
C ASP A 451 12.10 -39.79 -34.13
N HIS A 452 12.97 -39.11 -33.39
CA HIS A 452 14.42 -39.12 -33.66
C HIS A 452 15.05 -40.51 -33.37
N LEU A 453 14.54 -41.23 -32.37
CA LEU A 453 14.96 -42.62 -32.10
C LEU A 453 14.50 -43.58 -33.22
N ASP A 454 13.32 -43.36 -33.80
CA ASP A 454 12.83 -44.12 -34.95
C ASP A 454 13.67 -43.83 -36.21
N GLU A 455 13.99 -42.56 -36.46
CA GLU A 455 14.87 -42.17 -37.57
C GLU A 455 16.27 -42.79 -37.45
N LEU A 456 16.86 -42.79 -36.25
CA LEU A 456 18.13 -43.49 -35.99
C LEU A 456 18.00 -45.00 -36.21
N ALA A 457 16.92 -45.62 -35.72
CA ALA A 457 16.68 -47.04 -35.93
C ALA A 457 16.59 -47.40 -37.45
N GLN A 458 15.97 -46.53 -38.26
CA GLN A 458 15.89 -46.67 -39.71
C GLN A 458 17.24 -46.48 -40.42
N VAL A 459 18.12 -45.60 -39.92
CA VAL A 459 19.47 -45.43 -40.47
C VAL A 459 20.31 -46.72 -40.33
N PHE A 460 20.12 -47.47 -39.24
CA PHE A 460 20.83 -48.74 -39.00
C PHE A 460 20.14 -49.98 -39.59
N SER A 461 18.90 -49.86 -40.12
CA SER A 461 18.16 -50.98 -40.78
C SER A 461 18.73 -51.34 -42.17
N GLY A 462 19.36 -50.36 -42.83
CA GLY A 462 19.93 -50.48 -44.17
C GLY A 462 18.98 -50.12 -45.32
N ASP A 463 17.78 -49.60 -45.03
CA ASP A 463 16.75 -49.31 -46.05
C ASP A 463 16.87 -47.91 -46.69
N LYS A 464 17.66 -46.99 -46.09
CA LYS A 464 17.92 -45.64 -46.64
C LYS A 464 19.30 -45.60 -47.35
N PRO A 465 19.36 -45.52 -48.70
CA PRO A 465 20.61 -45.63 -49.47
C PRO A 465 21.53 -44.40 -49.40
N LEU A 466 21.09 -43.30 -48.77
CA LEU A 466 21.81 -42.01 -48.74
C LEU A 466 22.86 -41.89 -47.62
N THR A 467 22.88 -42.81 -46.65
CA THR A 467 23.82 -42.80 -45.51
C THR A 467 24.79 -43.98 -45.60
N ARG A 468 26.10 -43.70 -45.70
CA ARG A 468 27.19 -44.70 -45.75
C ARG A 468 27.43 -45.39 -44.40
N VAL A 469 26.39 -45.90 -43.75
CA VAL A 469 26.43 -46.54 -42.43
C VAL A 469 26.21 -48.05 -42.60
N GLN A 470 27.03 -48.87 -41.93
CA GLN A 470 26.89 -50.33 -41.99
C GLN A 470 25.65 -50.79 -41.19
N LYS A 471 24.88 -51.70 -41.78
CA LYS A 471 23.69 -52.29 -41.15
C LYS A 471 24.05 -52.95 -39.81
N ASN A 472 23.34 -52.59 -38.74
CA ASN A 472 23.55 -53.17 -37.41
C ASN A 472 22.21 -53.47 -36.72
N ALA A 473 21.78 -54.74 -36.81
CA ALA A 473 20.50 -55.20 -36.25
C ALA A 473 20.41 -55.08 -34.73
N LYS A 474 21.55 -55.11 -34.01
CA LYS A 474 21.57 -54.98 -32.54
C LYS A 474 21.29 -53.54 -32.10
N LEU A 475 21.89 -52.56 -32.78
CA LEU A 475 21.64 -51.15 -32.49
C LEU A 475 20.21 -50.74 -32.89
N GLN A 476 19.70 -51.25 -34.02
CA GLN A 476 18.31 -51.03 -34.42
C GLN A 476 17.30 -51.52 -33.36
N ALA A 477 17.47 -52.75 -32.86
CA ALA A 477 16.59 -53.28 -31.82
C ALA A 477 16.70 -52.49 -30.51
N TRP A 478 17.90 -52.00 -30.17
CA TRP A 478 18.14 -51.21 -28.98
C TRP A 478 17.47 -49.82 -29.04
N PHE A 479 17.56 -49.10 -30.17
CA PHE A 479 16.89 -47.81 -30.34
C PHE A 479 15.36 -47.95 -30.30
N LEU A 480 14.79 -49.04 -30.85
CA LEU A 480 13.35 -49.33 -30.76
C LEU A 480 12.90 -49.65 -29.32
N GLN A 481 13.73 -50.37 -28.55
CA GLN A 481 13.47 -50.60 -27.12
C GLN A 481 13.52 -49.29 -26.32
N LEU A 482 14.50 -48.42 -26.59
CA LEU A 482 14.56 -47.09 -25.99
C LEU A 482 13.33 -46.25 -26.34
N LYS A 483 12.89 -46.25 -27.60
CA LYS A 483 11.66 -45.58 -28.05
C LYS A 483 10.45 -46.03 -27.23
N THR A 484 10.24 -47.34 -27.10
CA THR A 484 9.14 -47.91 -26.32
C THR A 484 9.21 -47.46 -24.85
N THR A 485 10.41 -47.46 -24.27
CA THR A 485 10.63 -47.02 -22.89
C THR A 485 10.37 -45.51 -22.71
N VAL A 486 10.64 -44.69 -23.74
CA VAL A 486 10.34 -43.25 -23.76
C VAL A 486 8.83 -43.02 -23.89
N GLU A 487 8.12 -43.79 -24.72
CA GLU A 487 6.66 -43.70 -24.88
C GLU A 487 5.90 -44.13 -23.61
N GLU A 488 6.46 -45.04 -22.82
CA GLU A 488 5.91 -45.48 -21.52
C GLU A 488 6.14 -44.48 -20.37
N LEU A 489 6.86 -43.38 -20.59
CA LEU A 489 7.09 -42.38 -19.54
C LEU A 489 5.78 -41.69 -19.14
N GLN A 490 5.40 -41.88 -17.87
CA GLN A 490 4.29 -41.18 -17.24
C GLN A 490 4.80 -40.00 -16.42
N PHE A 491 4.11 -38.86 -16.53
CA PHE A 491 4.49 -37.59 -15.90
C PHE A 491 3.70 -37.27 -14.62
N ASP A 492 2.94 -38.23 -14.10
CA ASP A 492 2.10 -38.08 -12.91
C ASP A 492 2.94 -37.90 -11.62
N GLY A 493 2.40 -37.18 -10.63
CA GLY A 493 3.17 -36.65 -9.50
C GLY A 493 4.00 -37.66 -8.68
N GLN A 494 3.59 -38.95 -8.62
CA GLN A 494 4.38 -40.00 -7.94
C GLN A 494 5.43 -40.67 -8.84
N SER A 495 5.28 -40.60 -10.18
CA SER A 495 6.22 -41.20 -11.14
C SER A 495 7.36 -40.25 -11.52
N VAL A 496 7.23 -38.93 -11.34
CA VAL A 496 8.20 -37.89 -11.71
C VAL A 496 9.65 -38.20 -11.29
N GLU A 497 9.90 -38.63 -10.06
CA GLU A 497 11.25 -38.92 -9.57
C GLU A 497 11.83 -40.20 -10.19
N SER A 498 10.97 -41.20 -10.42
CA SER A 498 11.35 -42.45 -11.09
C SER A 498 11.62 -42.21 -12.59
N THR A 499 10.80 -41.39 -13.24
CA THR A 499 10.93 -40.94 -14.63
C THR A 499 12.21 -40.12 -14.80
N GLY A 500 12.51 -39.21 -13.87
CA GLY A 500 13.77 -38.46 -13.86
C GLY A 500 15.00 -39.37 -13.75
N ARG A 501 14.99 -40.39 -12.88
CA ARG A 501 16.09 -41.37 -12.78
C ARG A 501 16.24 -42.21 -14.04
N LYS A 502 15.12 -42.66 -14.64
CA LYS A 502 15.13 -43.40 -15.92
C LYS A 502 15.73 -42.55 -17.05
N LEU A 503 15.36 -41.28 -17.15
CA LEU A 503 15.93 -40.35 -18.14
C LEU A 503 17.44 -40.14 -17.97
N VAL A 504 17.92 -39.97 -16.74
CA VAL A 504 19.36 -39.85 -16.47
C VAL A 504 20.12 -41.12 -16.88
N GLN A 505 19.55 -42.30 -16.59
CA GLN A 505 20.13 -43.57 -17.03
C GLN A 505 20.14 -43.72 -18.56
N MET A 506 19.10 -43.25 -19.24
CA MET A 506 19.05 -43.23 -20.72
C MET A 506 20.14 -42.31 -21.30
N CYS A 507 20.34 -41.12 -20.72
CA CYS A 507 21.39 -40.20 -21.14
C CYS A 507 22.79 -40.80 -20.96
N SER A 508 23.07 -41.46 -19.82
CA SER A 508 24.38 -42.12 -19.62
C SER A 508 24.58 -43.25 -20.63
N ARG A 509 23.55 -44.07 -20.84
CA ARG A 509 23.61 -45.19 -21.80
C ARG A 509 23.81 -44.72 -23.24
N LEU A 510 23.17 -43.62 -23.65
CA LEU A 510 23.39 -43.03 -24.98
C LEU A 510 24.82 -42.52 -25.14
N THR A 511 25.40 -41.93 -24.09
CA THR A 511 26.80 -41.46 -24.09
C THR A 511 27.77 -42.64 -24.13
N GLU A 512 27.53 -43.69 -23.34
CA GLU A 512 28.34 -44.91 -23.34
C GLU A 512 28.30 -45.64 -24.71
N VAL A 513 27.14 -45.68 -25.36
CA VAL A 513 26.99 -46.26 -26.71
C VAL A 513 27.71 -45.43 -27.77
N GLN A 514 27.73 -44.10 -27.62
CA GLN A 514 28.51 -43.20 -28.48
C GLN A 514 30.01 -43.55 -28.41
N ASP A 515 30.54 -43.74 -27.21
CA ASP A 515 31.95 -44.03 -26.95
C ASP A 515 32.36 -45.45 -27.36
N LEU A 516 31.54 -46.47 -27.04
CA LEU A 516 31.87 -47.88 -27.27
C LEU A 516 31.84 -48.32 -28.74
N HIS A 517 31.02 -47.67 -29.56
CA HIS A 517 30.82 -48.05 -30.96
C HIS A 517 31.55 -47.17 -31.98
N ASN A 518 32.37 -46.22 -31.53
CA ASN A 518 33.12 -45.29 -32.41
C ASN A 518 32.18 -44.57 -33.41
N LEU A 519 30.97 -44.26 -32.95
CA LEU A 519 29.90 -43.63 -33.75
C LEU A 519 30.23 -42.16 -34.10
N ASP A 520 31.28 -41.61 -33.48
CA ASP A 520 31.89 -40.33 -33.83
C ASP A 520 32.43 -40.25 -35.27
N SER A 521 32.66 -41.39 -35.91
CA SER A 521 33.12 -41.47 -37.29
C SER A 521 32.06 -40.98 -38.30
N HIS A 522 30.78 -40.94 -37.92
CA HIS A 522 29.67 -40.48 -38.77
C HIS A 522 29.05 -39.19 -38.19
N ILE A 523 29.37 -38.04 -38.82
CA ILE A 523 28.90 -36.71 -38.41
C ILE A 523 27.38 -36.64 -38.23
N SER A 524 26.62 -37.25 -39.14
CA SER A 524 25.15 -37.24 -39.12
C SER A 524 24.57 -37.98 -37.90
N VAL A 525 25.14 -39.15 -37.56
CA VAL A 525 24.69 -39.95 -36.41
C VAL A 525 25.06 -39.26 -35.10
N ARG A 526 26.26 -38.66 -35.04
CA ARG A 526 26.68 -37.84 -33.90
C ARG A 526 25.74 -36.67 -33.65
N GLN A 527 25.31 -35.98 -34.72
CA GLN A 527 24.36 -34.88 -34.61
C GLN A 527 23.01 -35.34 -34.04
N PHE A 528 22.43 -36.43 -34.57
CA PHE A 528 21.17 -36.98 -34.05
C PHE A 528 21.28 -37.46 -32.60
N LEU A 529 22.37 -38.10 -32.21
CA LEU A 529 22.60 -38.52 -30.83
C LEU A 529 22.73 -37.32 -29.88
N GLN A 530 23.40 -36.26 -30.33
CA GLN A 530 23.52 -35.01 -29.57
C GLN A 530 22.16 -34.31 -29.44
N GLU A 531 21.37 -34.24 -30.51
CA GLU A 531 20.01 -33.69 -30.49
C GLU A 531 19.08 -34.49 -29.55
N ILE A 532 19.15 -35.82 -29.55
CA ILE A 532 18.38 -36.66 -28.62
C ILE A 532 18.82 -36.41 -27.18
N ASN A 533 20.13 -36.31 -26.91
CA ASN A 533 20.63 -36.03 -25.57
C ASN A 533 20.18 -34.63 -25.10
N ASP A 534 20.23 -33.63 -25.96
CA ASP A 534 19.76 -32.27 -25.67
C ASP A 534 18.25 -32.26 -25.39
N LEU A 535 17.44 -32.97 -26.20
CA LEU A 535 16.00 -33.12 -25.97
C LEU A 535 15.68 -33.87 -24.66
N MET A 536 16.43 -34.94 -24.35
CA MET A 536 16.28 -35.67 -23.08
C MET A 536 16.67 -34.81 -21.88
N GLN A 537 17.73 -34.00 -21.99
CA GLN A 537 18.09 -33.05 -20.94
C GLN A 537 17.03 -31.95 -20.77
N GLN A 538 16.46 -31.43 -21.85
CA GLN A 538 15.34 -30.48 -21.79
C GLN A 538 14.10 -31.09 -21.13
N LEU A 539 13.80 -32.36 -21.43
CA LEU A 539 12.70 -33.09 -20.80
C LEU A 539 12.95 -33.25 -19.30
N LEU A 540 14.15 -33.66 -18.90
CA LEU A 540 14.54 -33.78 -17.48
C LEU A 540 14.40 -32.45 -16.72
N ARG A 541 14.84 -31.34 -17.33
CA ARG A 541 14.74 -30.00 -16.73
C ARG A 541 13.29 -29.56 -16.58
N THR A 542 12.45 -29.82 -17.58
CA THR A 542 11.02 -29.46 -17.56
C THR A 542 10.25 -30.23 -16.49
N ILE A 543 10.55 -31.51 -16.33
CA ILE A 543 9.93 -32.38 -15.32
C ILE A 543 10.27 -31.93 -13.89
N ASN A 544 11.52 -31.49 -13.66
CA ASN A 544 12.04 -31.10 -12.35
C ASN A 544 11.49 -29.77 -11.82
N ILE A 545 10.81 -28.96 -12.65
CA ILE A 545 10.12 -27.76 -12.14
C ILE A 545 8.89 -28.18 -11.33
N LYS A 546 8.84 -27.73 -10.08
CA LYS A 546 7.73 -27.92 -9.12
C LYS A 546 7.09 -26.58 -8.77
N ASP A 547 5.80 -26.60 -8.41
CA ASP A 547 5.06 -25.43 -7.94
C ASP A 547 5.65 -24.82 -6.66
N ASP A 548 6.31 -25.63 -5.84
CA ASP A 548 7.06 -25.19 -4.65
C ASP A 548 8.05 -24.06 -4.95
N LYS A 549 8.58 -23.98 -6.17
CA LYS A 549 9.49 -22.90 -6.58
C LYS A 549 8.79 -21.55 -6.64
N LEU A 550 7.52 -21.49 -7.04
CA LEU A 550 6.74 -20.25 -6.99
C LEU A 550 6.48 -19.83 -5.53
N ALA A 551 6.14 -20.77 -4.66
CA ALA A 551 5.96 -20.51 -3.23
C ALA A 551 7.26 -20.00 -2.57
N GLN A 552 8.40 -20.60 -2.93
CA GLN A 552 9.72 -20.15 -2.50
C GLN A 552 10.02 -18.72 -2.96
N ILE A 553 9.77 -18.39 -4.23
CA ILE A 553 9.95 -17.01 -4.74
C ILE A 553 9.01 -16.05 -3.99
N GLN A 554 7.76 -16.43 -3.74
CA GLN A 554 6.81 -15.59 -3.00
C GLN A 554 7.31 -15.26 -1.59
N THR A 555 7.85 -16.25 -0.88
CA THR A 555 8.45 -16.07 0.46
C THR A 555 9.66 -15.15 0.43
N ILE A 556 10.53 -15.29 -0.58
CA ILE A 556 11.74 -14.46 -0.73
C ILE A 556 11.40 -13.01 -1.12
N SER A 557 10.33 -12.82 -1.90
CA SER A 557 9.93 -11.52 -2.44
C SER A 557 9.10 -10.67 -1.48
N ASP A 558 8.94 -11.08 -0.22
CA ASP A 558 8.19 -10.34 0.80
C ASP A 558 8.68 -8.89 0.93
N LEU A 559 7.74 -7.95 0.94
CA LEU A 559 7.98 -6.50 1.04
C LEU A 559 7.11 -5.86 2.14
N THR A 560 6.49 -6.66 3.02
CA THR A 560 5.65 -6.16 4.13
C THR A 560 6.35 -5.13 5.02
N TYR A 561 7.67 -5.27 5.22
CA TYR A 561 8.48 -4.35 6.02
C TYR A 561 8.62 -2.94 5.45
N ALA A 562 8.41 -2.77 4.14
CA ALA A 562 8.60 -1.50 3.47
C ALA A 562 7.31 -0.68 3.32
N TRP A 563 6.17 -1.17 3.84
CA TRP A 563 4.86 -0.56 3.65
C TRP A 563 4.84 0.94 4.00
N ASP A 564 5.44 1.33 5.13
CA ASP A 564 5.57 2.73 5.53
C ASP A 564 6.87 3.38 5.00
N ILE A 565 7.97 2.62 4.96
CA ILE A 565 9.31 3.12 4.59
C ILE A 565 9.37 3.56 3.12
N ILE A 566 8.59 2.91 2.24
CA ILE A 566 8.62 3.18 0.80
C ILE A 566 8.26 4.63 0.48
N ASP A 567 7.50 5.31 1.35
CA ASP A 567 7.12 6.71 1.14
C ASP A 567 8.32 7.67 1.11
N GLN A 568 9.42 7.32 1.79
CA GLN A 568 10.66 8.10 1.75
C GLN A 568 11.26 8.14 0.32
N TYR A 569 10.87 7.21 -0.55
CA TYR A 569 11.33 7.12 -1.93
C TYR A 569 10.36 7.74 -2.94
N THR A 570 9.19 8.21 -2.51
CA THR A 570 8.19 8.89 -3.37
C THR A 570 8.82 10.03 -4.19
N PRO A 571 9.65 10.94 -3.64
CA PRO A 571 10.26 12.01 -4.43
C PRO A 571 11.16 11.50 -5.56
N TYR A 572 11.92 10.41 -5.32
CA TYR A 572 12.77 9.80 -6.35
C TYR A 572 11.96 9.13 -7.45
N MET A 573 10.83 8.49 -7.09
CA MET A 573 9.88 7.96 -8.08
C MET A 573 9.32 9.08 -8.96
N GLN A 574 8.89 10.16 -8.32
CA GLN A 574 8.30 11.32 -8.99
C GLN A 574 9.29 12.03 -9.91
N ASP A 575 10.51 12.30 -9.44
CA ASP A 575 11.59 12.89 -10.25
C ASP A 575 12.03 11.96 -11.39
N GLY A 576 12.02 10.65 -11.13
CA GLY A 576 12.29 9.63 -12.14
C GLY A 576 11.29 9.66 -13.30
N ILE A 577 9.98 9.78 -13.00
CA ILE A 577 8.91 9.92 -14.00
C ILE A 577 9.05 11.23 -14.78
N LYS A 578 9.36 12.35 -14.10
CA LYS A 578 9.56 13.66 -14.78
C LYS A 578 10.68 13.60 -15.82
N ARG A 579 11.76 12.86 -15.54
CA ARG A 579 12.92 12.74 -16.42
C ARG A 579 12.69 11.74 -17.54
N ASP A 580 12.09 10.59 -17.22
CA ASP A 580 11.84 9.50 -18.16
C ASP A 580 10.45 8.91 -17.91
N PRO A 581 9.45 9.27 -18.74
CA PRO A 581 8.09 8.75 -18.60
C PRO A 581 7.97 7.23 -18.75
N SER A 582 8.94 6.57 -19.42
CA SER A 582 8.97 5.11 -19.51
C SER A 582 9.19 4.43 -18.15
N MET A 583 9.68 5.18 -17.15
CA MET A 583 9.83 4.71 -15.78
C MET A 583 8.49 4.34 -15.14
N ALA A 584 7.37 4.92 -15.57
CA ALA A 584 6.03 4.54 -15.11
C ALA A 584 5.77 3.03 -15.33
N MET A 585 6.25 2.48 -16.46
CA MET A 585 6.16 1.05 -16.75
C MET A 585 7.00 0.18 -15.79
N LYS A 586 8.13 0.69 -15.30
CA LYS A 586 8.99 -0.01 -14.32
C LYS A 586 8.39 0.07 -12.91
N LEU A 587 7.83 1.23 -12.54
CA LEU A 587 7.14 1.43 -11.26
C LEU A 587 5.94 0.50 -11.08
N ARG A 588 5.24 0.16 -12.18
CA ARG A 588 4.20 -0.88 -12.19
C ARG A 588 4.65 -2.18 -11.51
N ALA A 589 5.88 -2.64 -11.77
CA ALA A 589 6.39 -3.87 -11.14
C ALA A 589 6.58 -3.69 -9.63
N THR A 590 6.99 -2.50 -9.19
CA THR A 590 7.15 -2.14 -7.78
C THR A 590 5.80 -2.11 -7.06
N PHE A 591 4.76 -1.55 -7.68
CA PHE A 591 3.40 -1.57 -7.13
C PHE A 591 2.84 -2.99 -7.01
N LEU A 592 3.11 -3.87 -7.98
CA LEU A 592 2.72 -5.29 -7.90
C LEU A 592 3.51 -6.04 -6.81
N LYS A 593 4.79 -5.70 -6.58
CA LYS A 593 5.56 -6.24 -5.46
C LYS A 593 4.96 -5.81 -4.12
N LEU A 594 4.62 -4.53 -3.95
CA LEU A 594 3.92 -4.03 -2.75
C LEU A 594 2.56 -4.70 -2.55
N SER A 595 1.79 -4.90 -3.63
CA SER A 595 0.51 -5.60 -3.57
C SER A 595 0.62 -7.04 -3.05
N SER A 596 1.80 -7.67 -3.18
CA SER A 596 2.00 -9.03 -2.67
C SER A 596 2.10 -9.10 -1.14
N ALA A 597 2.38 -7.98 -0.47
CA ALA A 597 2.40 -7.88 0.99
C ALA A 597 1.00 -8.10 1.61
N LEU A 598 -0.06 -7.85 0.83
CA LEU A 598 -1.46 -8.02 1.26
C LEU A 598 -1.83 -9.47 1.54
N ALA A 599 -1.09 -10.43 1.00
CA ALA A 599 -1.38 -11.85 1.17
C ALA A 599 -1.31 -12.29 2.64
N LEU A 600 -0.39 -11.72 3.43
CA LEU A 600 -0.17 -12.13 4.82
C LEU A 600 -1.40 -11.86 5.73
N PRO A 601 -1.94 -10.63 5.81
CA PRO A 601 -3.12 -10.36 6.64
C PRO A 601 -4.42 -11.02 6.10
N LEU A 602 -4.46 -11.39 4.82
CA LEU A 602 -5.65 -12.00 4.19
C LEU A 602 -5.67 -13.54 4.28
N LEU A 603 -4.50 -14.18 4.42
CA LEU A 603 -4.37 -15.65 4.37
C LEU A 603 -5.31 -16.37 5.33
N ARG A 604 -5.32 -15.96 6.61
CA ARG A 604 -6.15 -16.62 7.64
C ARG A 604 -7.63 -16.30 7.48
N ILE A 605 -7.96 -15.14 6.93
CA ILE A 605 -9.34 -14.73 6.65
C ILE A 605 -9.93 -15.55 5.51
N GLU A 606 -9.13 -15.79 4.47
CA GLU A 606 -9.47 -16.66 3.34
C GLU A 606 -9.63 -18.11 3.78
N GLN A 607 -8.69 -18.64 4.57
CA GLN A 607 -8.79 -20.00 5.14
C GLN A 607 -10.01 -20.19 6.04
N ALA A 608 -10.42 -19.14 6.76
CA ALA A 608 -11.61 -19.16 7.62
C ALA A 608 -12.93 -19.03 6.84
N GLU A 609 -12.88 -18.71 5.54
CA GLU A 609 -14.06 -18.36 4.72
C GLU A 609 -14.90 -17.23 5.35
N SER A 610 -14.25 -16.28 6.01
CA SER A 610 -14.92 -15.18 6.72
C SER A 610 -15.52 -14.16 5.74
N PRO A 611 -16.72 -13.61 6.02
CA PRO A 611 -17.30 -12.52 5.23
C PRO A 611 -16.44 -11.25 5.24
N ASP A 612 -15.54 -11.10 6.22
CA ASP A 612 -14.66 -9.94 6.35
C ASP A 612 -13.58 -9.86 5.25
N LEU A 613 -13.34 -10.94 4.50
CA LEU A 613 -12.32 -11.00 3.45
C LEU A 613 -12.43 -9.84 2.46
N VAL A 614 -13.66 -9.55 2.02
CA VAL A 614 -13.92 -8.46 1.07
C VAL A 614 -13.61 -7.11 1.70
N SER A 615 -14.08 -6.87 2.93
CA SER A 615 -13.89 -5.62 3.66
C SER A 615 -12.41 -5.32 3.93
N VAL A 616 -11.65 -6.32 4.42
CA VAL A 616 -10.22 -6.17 4.76
C VAL A 616 -9.37 -6.01 3.50
N SER A 617 -9.65 -6.81 2.46
CA SER A 617 -8.97 -6.68 1.17
C SER A 617 -9.22 -5.32 0.53
N GLN A 618 -10.45 -4.79 0.61
CA GLN A 618 -10.78 -3.45 0.12
C GLN A 618 -10.01 -2.35 0.85
N PHE A 619 -9.83 -2.48 2.17
CA PHE A 619 -9.08 -1.50 2.96
C PHE A 619 -7.62 -1.42 2.52
N TYR A 620 -6.87 -2.52 2.59
CA TYR A 620 -5.45 -2.48 2.22
C TYR A 620 -5.21 -2.20 0.73
N SER A 621 -6.11 -2.66 -0.15
CA SER A 621 -6.04 -2.32 -1.57
C SER A 621 -6.26 -0.82 -1.79
N ARG A 622 -7.17 -0.18 -1.05
CA ARG A 622 -7.39 1.28 -1.12
C ARG A 622 -6.16 2.06 -0.69
N GLU A 623 -5.52 1.68 0.42
CA GLU A 623 -4.29 2.32 0.89
C GLU A 623 -3.19 2.28 -0.19
N LEU A 624 -3.00 1.12 -0.81
CA LEU A 624 -2.02 0.99 -1.89
C LEU A 624 -2.41 1.80 -3.14
N VAL A 625 -3.70 1.86 -3.49
CA VAL A 625 -4.18 2.68 -4.61
C VAL A 625 -3.99 4.18 -4.33
N VAL A 626 -4.22 4.64 -3.11
CA VAL A 626 -3.94 6.03 -2.69
C VAL A 626 -2.45 6.33 -2.85
N TYR A 627 -1.58 5.41 -2.42
CA TYR A 627 -0.13 5.52 -2.63
C TYR A 627 0.24 5.62 -4.12
N VAL A 628 -0.26 4.71 -4.96
CA VAL A 628 -0.02 4.71 -6.41
C VAL A 628 -0.47 6.03 -7.05
N ARG A 629 -1.67 6.52 -6.67
CA ARG A 629 -2.19 7.80 -7.15
C ARG A 629 -1.30 8.97 -6.75
N ARG A 630 -0.78 8.99 -5.51
CA ARG A 630 0.17 10.01 -5.03
C ARG A 630 1.47 10.01 -5.83
N VAL A 631 2.04 8.84 -6.14
CA VAL A 631 3.25 8.74 -6.96
C VAL A 631 3.00 9.24 -8.38
N LEU A 632 1.87 8.88 -8.98
CA LEU A 632 1.52 9.27 -10.36
C LEU A 632 0.99 10.69 -10.50
N GLN A 633 0.53 11.34 -9.41
CA GLN A 633 0.01 12.72 -9.39
C GLN A 633 1.01 13.75 -9.94
N VAL A 634 2.31 13.44 -9.84
CA VAL A 634 3.39 14.26 -10.39
C VAL A 634 3.23 14.57 -11.88
N VAL A 635 2.62 13.66 -12.64
CA VAL A 635 2.43 13.86 -14.09
C VAL A 635 1.36 14.91 -14.36
N PRO A 636 0.12 14.79 -13.84
CA PRO A 636 -0.84 15.90 -13.86
C PRO A 636 -0.27 17.23 -13.36
N GLU A 637 0.44 17.26 -12.22
CA GLU A 637 1.08 18.48 -11.69
C GLU A 637 2.05 19.11 -12.71
N THR A 638 2.89 18.27 -13.33
CA THR A 638 3.85 18.72 -14.36
C THR A 638 3.12 19.21 -15.62
N VAL A 639 2.09 18.48 -16.07
CA VAL A 639 1.25 18.88 -17.21
C VAL A 639 0.59 20.24 -16.94
N PHE A 640 0.07 20.49 -15.74
CA PHE A 640 -0.50 21.77 -15.37
C PHE A 640 0.52 22.90 -15.26
N SER A 641 1.73 22.60 -14.77
CA SER A 641 2.83 23.57 -14.79
C SER A 641 3.16 23.99 -16.22
N LEU A 642 3.24 23.04 -17.15
CA LEU A 642 3.47 23.32 -18.58
C LEU A 642 2.26 24.06 -19.20
N LEU A 643 1.04 23.69 -18.82
CA LEU A 643 -0.19 24.34 -19.27
C LEU A 643 -0.25 25.81 -18.85
N ASN A 644 0.15 26.13 -17.62
CA ASN A 644 0.21 27.52 -17.16
C ASN A 644 1.18 28.37 -18.01
N SER A 645 2.30 27.79 -18.44
CA SER A 645 3.21 28.44 -19.38
C SER A 645 2.56 28.64 -20.76
N ILE A 646 1.80 27.65 -21.25
CA ILE A 646 1.02 27.78 -22.49
C ILE A 646 -0.04 28.88 -22.36
N VAL A 647 -0.76 28.96 -21.24
CA VAL A 647 -1.75 30.01 -20.98
C VAL A 647 -1.12 31.38 -21.06
N ARG A 648 0.04 31.60 -20.40
CA ARG A 648 0.77 32.88 -20.48
C ARG A 648 1.18 33.22 -21.91
N LEU A 649 1.69 32.24 -22.66
CA LEU A 649 2.05 32.46 -24.06
C LEU A 649 0.82 32.81 -24.92
N GLN A 650 -0.32 32.17 -24.69
CA GLN A 650 -1.56 32.44 -25.42
C GLN A 650 -2.20 33.78 -25.07
N THR A 651 -2.10 34.23 -23.82
CA THR A 651 -2.71 35.47 -23.36
C THR A 651 -1.83 36.69 -23.59
N ASP A 652 -0.52 36.58 -23.33
CA ASP A 652 0.39 37.73 -23.27
C ASP A 652 1.25 37.91 -24.54
N ALA A 653 1.58 36.81 -25.24
CA ALA A 653 2.57 36.82 -26.33
C ALA A 653 1.94 36.60 -27.72
N ILE A 654 1.06 35.61 -27.85
CA ILE A 654 0.46 35.22 -29.14
C ILE A 654 -0.82 36.03 -29.35
N HIS A 655 -0.71 37.06 -30.19
CA HIS A 655 -1.85 37.91 -30.54
C HIS A 655 -2.69 37.25 -31.66
N GLU A 656 -4.02 37.38 -31.59
CA GLU A 656 -4.91 36.95 -32.67
C GLU A 656 -4.57 37.70 -33.97
N LEU A 657 -4.55 36.98 -35.09
CA LEU A 657 -4.25 37.55 -36.41
C LEU A 657 -5.39 38.49 -36.83
N PRO A 658 -5.10 39.76 -37.16
CA PRO A 658 -6.13 40.67 -37.66
C PRO A 658 -6.64 40.22 -39.03
N THR A 659 -7.87 40.59 -39.35
CA THR A 659 -8.55 40.19 -40.60
C THR A 659 -7.91 40.76 -41.87
N ARG A 660 -7.04 41.76 -41.76
CA ARG A 660 -6.18 42.30 -42.84
C ARG A 660 -4.79 42.58 -42.29
N LEU A 661 -3.76 42.15 -43.03
CA LEU A 661 -2.36 42.26 -42.62
C LEU A 661 -1.47 42.69 -43.80
N ASP A 662 -0.58 43.66 -43.57
CA ASP A 662 0.46 44.02 -44.53
C ASP A 662 1.50 42.89 -44.65
N LYS A 663 1.96 42.59 -45.87
CA LYS A 663 2.88 41.46 -46.15
C LYS A 663 4.17 41.52 -45.34
N ASP A 664 4.68 42.74 -45.09
CA ASP A 664 5.93 42.97 -44.36
C ASP A 664 5.79 42.75 -42.84
N LYS A 665 4.58 42.92 -42.29
CA LYS A 665 4.26 42.69 -40.87
C LYS A 665 3.91 41.23 -40.56
N MET A 666 3.84 40.37 -41.58
CA MET A 666 3.50 38.95 -41.41
C MET A 666 4.48 38.22 -40.49
N LYS A 667 5.78 38.53 -40.59
CA LYS A 667 6.82 37.87 -39.79
C LYS A 667 6.78 38.28 -38.32
N GLU A 668 6.37 39.51 -38.03
CA GLU A 668 6.18 40.05 -36.68
C GLU A 668 4.96 39.42 -36.01
N HIS A 669 3.82 39.34 -36.72
CA HIS A 669 2.62 38.68 -36.21
C HIS A 669 2.71 37.15 -36.16
N ALA A 670 3.63 36.53 -36.92
CA ALA A 670 3.84 35.09 -36.90
C ALA A 670 4.40 34.58 -35.57
N THR A 671 5.10 35.43 -34.78
CA THR A 671 5.61 35.10 -33.42
C THR A 671 6.27 33.71 -33.35
N LEU A 672 7.20 33.43 -34.27
CA LEU A 672 7.75 32.10 -34.50
C LEU A 672 8.41 31.49 -33.27
N ASP A 673 9.16 32.27 -32.49
CA ASP A 673 9.84 31.78 -31.29
C ASP A 673 8.85 31.36 -30.19
N SER A 674 7.81 32.16 -29.94
CA SER A 674 6.74 31.83 -29.00
C SER A 674 5.93 30.61 -29.44
N ARG A 675 5.69 30.45 -30.74
CA ARG A 675 5.02 29.25 -31.30
C ARG A 675 5.90 28.00 -31.20
N TYR A 676 7.21 28.13 -31.39
CA TYR A 676 8.14 27.02 -31.21
C TYR A 676 8.17 26.58 -29.74
N GLU A 677 8.23 27.54 -28.81
CA GLU A 677 8.17 27.22 -27.38
C GLU A 677 6.84 26.53 -27.02
N MET A 678 5.72 27.03 -27.54
CA MET A 678 4.42 26.38 -27.38
C MET A 678 4.44 24.93 -27.90
N ALA A 679 4.96 24.69 -29.11
CA ALA A 679 5.07 23.34 -29.67
C ALA A 679 5.96 22.41 -28.83
N ARG A 680 7.07 22.93 -28.28
CA ARG A 680 7.96 22.18 -27.38
C ARG A 680 7.25 21.79 -26.08
N LEU A 681 6.49 22.71 -25.48
CA LEU A 681 5.70 22.45 -24.28
C LEU A 681 4.61 21.41 -24.56
N THR A 682 3.90 21.53 -25.68
CA THR A 682 2.87 20.58 -26.10
C THR A 682 3.43 19.18 -26.35
N HIS A 683 4.57 19.07 -27.04
CA HIS A 683 5.26 17.79 -27.22
C HIS A 683 5.62 17.13 -25.89
N SER A 684 6.12 17.93 -24.94
CA SER A 684 6.46 17.44 -23.59
C SER A 684 5.23 16.89 -22.86
N ILE A 685 4.07 17.57 -22.97
CA ILE A 685 2.80 17.09 -22.41
C ILE A 685 2.38 15.75 -23.03
N SER A 686 2.53 15.59 -24.35
CA SER A 686 2.21 14.34 -25.05
C SER A 686 3.08 13.18 -24.57
N VAL A 687 4.40 13.36 -24.48
CA VAL A 687 5.35 12.30 -24.06
C VAL A 687 5.08 11.87 -22.61
N LEU A 688 4.80 12.82 -21.71
CA LEU A 688 4.43 12.52 -20.31
C LEU A 688 3.14 11.70 -20.22
N THR A 689 2.13 12.11 -20.99
CA THR A 689 0.82 11.44 -21.01
C THR A 689 0.93 10.04 -21.60
N GLU A 690 1.65 9.89 -22.72
CA GLU A 690 1.88 8.61 -23.38
C GLU A 690 2.61 7.62 -22.45
N GLY A 691 3.60 8.07 -21.67
CA GLY A 691 4.31 7.22 -20.70
C GLY A 691 3.39 6.60 -19.64
N ILE A 692 2.39 7.35 -19.16
CA ILE A 692 1.35 6.79 -18.26
C ILE A 692 0.43 5.84 -19.01
N LEU A 693 -0.02 6.20 -20.22
CA LEU A 693 -0.95 5.38 -21.00
C LEU A 693 -0.31 4.06 -21.49
N MET A 694 1.03 4.00 -21.61
CA MET A 694 1.77 2.76 -21.88
C MET A 694 1.77 1.78 -20.70
N MET A 695 1.46 2.24 -19.48
CA MET A 695 1.29 1.35 -18.34
C MET A 695 0.04 0.49 -18.57
N LYS A 696 0.18 -0.83 -18.41
CA LYS A 696 -0.97 -1.75 -18.51
C LYS A 696 -1.86 -1.60 -17.29
N THR A 697 -3.17 -1.76 -17.46
CA THR A 697 -4.12 -1.91 -16.35
C THR A 697 -3.64 -2.98 -15.38
N THR A 698 -3.63 -2.66 -14.10
CA THR A 698 -3.06 -3.52 -13.06
C THR A 698 -4.07 -3.84 -11.99
N LEU A 699 -4.13 -5.11 -11.61
CA LEU A 699 -4.85 -5.53 -10.43
C LEU A 699 -3.93 -5.33 -9.22
N VAL A 700 -4.29 -4.40 -8.34
CA VAL A 700 -3.59 -4.06 -7.11
C VAL A 700 -4.49 -4.51 -5.96
N GLY A 701 -4.13 -5.62 -5.34
CA GLY A 701 -5.01 -6.39 -4.45
C GLY A 701 -6.27 -6.84 -5.19
N ILE A 702 -7.42 -6.26 -4.86
CA ILE A 702 -8.70 -6.52 -5.55
C ILE A 702 -9.17 -5.35 -6.43
N ILE A 703 -8.44 -4.23 -6.43
CA ILE A 703 -8.84 -3.02 -7.17
C ILE A 703 -8.05 -2.97 -8.48
N ARG A 704 -8.77 -2.80 -9.59
CA ARG A 704 -8.14 -2.55 -10.89
C ARG A 704 -7.77 -1.08 -11.00
N VAL A 705 -6.48 -0.81 -11.13
CA VAL A 705 -5.93 0.51 -11.40
C VAL A 705 -5.78 0.66 -12.90
N ASP A 706 -6.63 1.51 -13.49
CA ASP A 706 -6.52 1.93 -14.88
C ASP A 706 -5.72 3.25 -14.97
N PRO A 707 -4.54 3.25 -15.62
CA PRO A 707 -3.72 4.45 -15.75
C PRO A 707 -4.44 5.62 -16.42
N LYS A 708 -5.38 5.34 -17.35
CA LYS A 708 -6.20 6.40 -17.97
C LYS A 708 -7.11 7.09 -16.95
N GLN A 709 -7.76 6.32 -16.08
CA GLN A 709 -8.58 6.88 -15.00
C GLN A 709 -7.73 7.63 -13.97
N VAL A 710 -6.56 7.11 -13.61
CA VAL A 710 -5.64 7.80 -12.69
C VAL A 710 -5.19 9.15 -13.26
N LEU A 711 -4.88 9.20 -14.55
CA LEU A 711 -4.54 10.46 -15.23
C LEU A 711 -5.73 11.42 -15.25
N GLU A 712 -6.93 10.95 -15.60
CA GLU A 712 -8.15 11.76 -15.61
C GLU A 712 -8.44 12.33 -14.21
N ASP A 713 -8.38 11.51 -13.17
CA ASP A 713 -8.59 11.92 -11.77
C ASP A 713 -7.54 12.94 -11.31
N GLY A 714 -6.28 12.74 -11.69
CA GLY A 714 -5.20 13.66 -11.37
C GLY A 714 -5.35 15.02 -12.07
N VAL A 715 -5.76 15.02 -13.35
CA VAL A 715 -6.07 16.25 -14.10
C VAL A 715 -7.26 16.99 -13.49
N ARG A 716 -8.32 16.25 -13.09
CA ARG A 716 -9.48 16.84 -12.38
C ARG A 716 -9.05 17.48 -11.06
N ARG A 717 -8.17 16.84 -10.29
CA ARG A 717 -7.67 17.35 -9.01
C ARG A 717 -6.94 18.69 -9.16
N GLU A 718 -6.00 18.77 -10.10
CA GLU A 718 -5.28 20.02 -10.38
C GLU A 718 -6.23 21.12 -10.89
N LEU A 719 -7.24 20.75 -11.70
CA LEU A 719 -8.23 21.68 -12.21
C LEU A 719 -9.07 22.27 -11.06
N VAL A 720 -9.62 21.41 -10.20
CA VAL A 720 -10.37 21.83 -9.01
C VAL A 720 -9.54 22.74 -8.12
N GLN A 721 -8.27 22.40 -7.87
CA GLN A 721 -7.39 23.19 -7.03
C GLN A 721 -7.12 24.57 -7.64
N LYS A 722 -6.91 24.64 -8.95
CA LYS A 722 -6.76 25.90 -9.69
C LYS A 722 -8.05 26.73 -9.66
N LEU A 723 -9.21 26.13 -9.95
CA LEU A 723 -10.51 26.80 -9.93
C LEU A 723 -10.83 27.37 -8.56
N SER A 724 -10.71 26.53 -7.52
CA SER A 724 -11.05 26.91 -6.16
C SER A 724 -10.12 28.01 -5.63
N SER A 725 -8.82 27.94 -5.94
CA SER A 725 -7.87 28.99 -5.55
C SER A 725 -8.11 30.31 -6.28
N LEU A 726 -8.39 30.28 -7.59
CA LEU A 726 -8.77 31.46 -8.38
C LEU A 726 -10.02 32.13 -7.81
N MET A 727 -11.09 31.37 -7.56
CA MET A 727 -12.33 31.91 -7.00
C MET A 727 -12.12 32.43 -5.57
N HIS A 728 -11.37 31.70 -4.73
CA HIS A 728 -11.11 32.12 -3.36
C HIS A 728 -10.27 33.40 -3.27
N GLN A 729 -9.26 33.56 -4.11
CA GLN A 729 -8.40 34.74 -4.12
C GLN A 729 -9.07 35.95 -4.76
N THR A 730 -9.72 35.78 -5.92
CA THR A 730 -10.31 36.89 -6.67
C THR A 730 -11.58 37.44 -6.02
N LEU A 731 -12.41 36.57 -5.41
CA LEU A 731 -13.65 36.97 -4.71
C LEU A 731 -13.41 37.30 -3.23
N ALA A 732 -12.30 37.97 -2.94
CA ALA A 732 -12.01 38.53 -1.62
C ALA A 732 -12.27 40.04 -1.65
N PHE A 733 -13.24 40.55 -0.90
CA PHE A 733 -13.67 41.95 -0.96
C PHE A 733 -13.23 42.72 0.29
N ASN A 734 -12.84 43.99 0.12
CA ASN A 734 -12.47 44.84 1.24
C ASN A 734 -13.71 45.60 1.78
N PRO A 735 -14.14 45.37 3.02
CA PRO A 735 -15.34 46.01 3.57
C PRO A 735 -15.21 47.54 3.68
N LYS A 736 -13.98 48.08 3.71
CA LYS A 736 -13.68 49.53 3.83
C LYS A 736 -13.47 50.24 2.49
N ALA A 737 -13.62 49.56 1.35
CA ALA A 737 -13.44 50.18 0.04
C ALA A 737 -14.50 51.27 -0.22
N LYS A 738 -14.07 52.45 -0.71
CA LYS A 738 -14.98 53.58 -1.03
C LYS A 738 -15.73 53.39 -2.36
N GLN A 739 -15.19 52.58 -3.27
CA GLN A 739 -15.78 52.22 -4.57
C GLN A 739 -16.06 50.72 -4.59
N SER A 740 -17.08 50.30 -5.35
CA SER A 740 -17.42 48.89 -5.49
C SER A 740 -16.30 48.15 -6.23
N GLU A 741 -15.74 47.12 -5.59
CA GLU A 741 -14.73 46.25 -6.20
C GLU A 741 -15.37 45.05 -6.94
N LEU A 742 -16.70 44.94 -6.92
CA LEU A 742 -17.43 43.77 -7.39
C LEU A 742 -17.29 43.56 -8.90
N GLU A 743 -17.70 44.54 -9.70
CA GLU A 743 -17.63 44.46 -11.18
C GLU A 743 -16.19 44.25 -11.71
N PRO A 744 -15.15 45.00 -11.28
CA PRO A 744 -13.80 44.79 -11.79
C PRO A 744 -13.23 43.41 -11.42
N LYS A 745 -13.52 42.89 -10.21
CA LYS A 745 -13.08 41.54 -9.81
C LYS A 745 -13.79 40.44 -10.59
N LEU A 746 -15.08 40.62 -10.91
CA LEU A 746 -15.82 39.67 -11.76
C LEU A 746 -15.27 39.63 -13.19
N LEU A 747 -14.87 40.77 -13.76
CA LEU A 747 -14.26 40.82 -15.09
C LEU A 747 -12.91 40.10 -15.12
N ILE A 748 -12.05 40.35 -14.12
CA ILE A 748 -10.76 39.65 -13.98
C ILE A 748 -10.99 38.13 -13.85
N LEU A 749 -11.95 37.71 -13.03
CA LEU A 749 -12.27 36.30 -12.87
C LEU A 749 -12.77 35.68 -14.19
N ALA A 750 -13.65 36.36 -14.92
CA ALA A 750 -14.17 35.86 -16.19
C ALA A 750 -13.06 35.66 -17.24
N GLU A 751 -12.11 36.61 -17.34
CA GLU A 751 -10.97 36.51 -18.25
C GLU A 751 -10.07 35.31 -17.89
N GLN A 752 -9.73 35.17 -16.61
CA GLN A 752 -8.90 34.05 -16.13
C GLN A 752 -9.59 32.70 -16.35
N MET A 753 -10.88 32.60 -16.10
CA MET A 753 -11.67 31.37 -16.29
C MET A 753 -11.74 30.97 -17.77
N GLU A 754 -11.95 31.94 -18.66
CA GLU A 754 -11.99 31.68 -20.11
C GLU A 754 -10.61 31.29 -20.65
N ALA A 755 -9.52 31.88 -20.14
CA ALA A 755 -8.15 31.50 -20.49
C ALA A 755 -7.84 30.04 -20.10
N VAL A 756 -8.21 29.62 -18.90
CA VAL A 756 -8.05 28.21 -18.45
C VAL A 756 -8.90 27.28 -19.31
N LYS A 757 -10.15 27.64 -19.61
CA LYS A 757 -11.04 26.84 -20.44
C LYS A 757 -10.49 26.64 -21.87
N ARG A 758 -9.94 27.69 -22.49
CA ARG A 758 -9.34 27.61 -23.84
C ARG A 758 -8.09 26.74 -23.87
N SER A 759 -7.23 26.83 -22.87
CA SER A 759 -6.02 26.01 -22.80
C SER A 759 -6.34 24.53 -22.57
N PHE A 760 -7.39 24.23 -21.81
CA PHE A 760 -7.92 22.87 -21.66
C PHE A 760 -8.45 22.29 -22.97
N ALA A 761 -9.17 23.10 -23.75
CA ALA A 761 -9.61 22.69 -25.08
C ALA A 761 -8.42 22.40 -25.99
N TYR A 762 -7.35 23.19 -25.91
CA TYR A 762 -6.13 23.01 -26.69
C TYR A 762 -5.38 21.70 -26.36
N ILE A 763 -5.23 21.35 -25.08
CA ILE A 763 -4.49 20.12 -24.68
C ILE A 763 -5.32 18.83 -24.76
N SER A 764 -6.63 18.94 -24.98
CA SER A 764 -7.57 17.79 -24.92
C SER A 764 -7.14 16.64 -25.84
N ASP A 765 -6.74 16.97 -27.08
CA ASP A 765 -6.32 15.98 -28.07
C ASP A 765 -4.99 15.31 -27.68
N TYR A 766 -4.08 16.05 -27.06
CA TYR A 766 -2.76 15.56 -26.66
C TYR A 766 -2.80 14.67 -25.41
N ILE A 767 -3.82 14.84 -24.56
CA ILE A 767 -4.01 14.06 -23.33
C ILE A 767 -5.01 12.90 -23.56
N SER A 768 -5.69 12.87 -24.71
CA SER A 768 -6.77 11.91 -25.01
C SER A 768 -7.92 11.95 -24.00
N LEU A 769 -8.23 13.15 -23.50
CA LEU A 769 -9.32 13.42 -22.54
C LEU A 769 -10.20 14.57 -23.05
N SER A 770 -11.50 14.51 -22.77
CA SER A 770 -12.43 15.58 -23.14
C SER A 770 -12.34 16.75 -22.16
N GLY A 771 -11.49 17.74 -22.45
CA GLY A 771 -11.25 18.89 -21.57
C GLY A 771 -12.51 19.73 -21.30
N TYR A 772 -13.40 19.88 -22.30
CA TYR A 772 -14.66 20.63 -22.12
C TYR A 772 -15.61 19.96 -21.13
N ARG A 773 -15.73 18.62 -21.20
CA ARG A 773 -16.55 17.84 -20.26
C ARG A 773 -16.01 17.97 -18.84
N LEU A 774 -14.70 17.75 -18.67
CA LEU A 774 -14.04 17.86 -17.36
C LEU A 774 -14.21 19.25 -16.75
N TRP A 775 -14.06 20.30 -17.56
CA TRP A 775 -14.30 21.67 -17.14
C TRP A 775 -15.71 21.87 -16.57
N GLN A 776 -16.75 21.42 -17.29
CA GLN A 776 -18.13 21.59 -16.84
C GLN A 776 -18.45 20.80 -15.57
N GLU A 777 -18.02 19.53 -15.50
CA GLU A 777 -18.23 18.66 -14.35
C GLU A 777 -17.58 19.26 -13.09
N GLU A 778 -16.29 19.63 -13.15
CA GLU A 778 -15.55 20.10 -11.98
C GLU A 778 -15.92 21.54 -11.57
N LEU A 779 -16.30 22.40 -12.51
CA LEU A 779 -16.83 23.73 -12.19
C LEU A 779 -18.15 23.61 -11.42
N THR A 780 -19.05 22.75 -11.89
CA THR A 780 -20.34 22.49 -11.25
C THR A 780 -20.14 21.96 -9.84
N ARG A 781 -19.23 21.01 -9.69
CA ARG A 781 -18.89 20.37 -8.43
C ARG A 781 -18.27 21.33 -7.41
N THR A 782 -17.32 22.17 -7.84
CA THR A 782 -16.66 23.16 -6.97
C THR A 782 -17.65 24.19 -6.43
N ILE A 783 -18.52 24.71 -7.30
CA ILE A 783 -19.57 25.67 -6.91
C ILE A 783 -20.61 24.99 -6.02
N GLY A 784 -21.08 23.79 -6.37
CA GLY A 784 -22.08 23.04 -5.61
C GLY A 784 -21.64 22.78 -4.17
N TYR A 785 -20.39 22.37 -3.98
CA TYR A 785 -19.81 22.18 -2.66
C TYR A 785 -19.73 23.49 -1.86
N ALA A 786 -19.26 24.58 -2.48
CA ALA A 786 -19.18 25.87 -1.80
C ALA A 786 -20.57 26.36 -1.35
N VAL A 787 -21.62 26.13 -2.15
CA VAL A 787 -23.01 26.40 -1.77
C VAL A 787 -23.45 25.53 -0.60
N GLU A 788 -23.18 24.23 -0.64
CA GLU A 788 -23.56 23.29 0.42
C GLU A 788 -22.90 23.64 1.77
N GLN A 789 -21.62 24.02 1.75
CA GLN A 789 -20.91 24.45 2.95
C GLN A 789 -21.42 25.77 3.52
N GLU A 790 -21.94 26.69 2.70
CA GLU A 790 -22.66 27.88 3.20
C GLU A 790 -24.04 27.52 3.74
N CYS A 791 -24.74 26.57 3.12
CA CYS A 791 -26.03 26.06 3.61
C CYS A 791 -25.91 25.43 5.00
N ASN A 792 -24.76 24.85 5.35
CA ASN A 792 -24.49 24.33 6.69
C ASN A 792 -24.69 25.39 7.79
N ALA A 793 -24.60 26.69 7.50
CA ALA A 793 -24.95 27.73 8.49
C ALA A 793 -26.42 27.68 8.94
N TYR A 794 -27.32 27.15 8.10
CA TYR A 794 -28.77 27.14 8.31
C TYR A 794 -29.35 25.76 8.66
N LEU A 795 -28.56 24.68 8.56
CA LEU A 795 -28.99 23.32 8.86
C LEU A 795 -28.78 22.95 10.34
N THR A 796 -29.62 22.09 10.91
CA THR A 796 -29.38 21.48 12.23
C THR A 796 -28.32 20.38 12.12
N HIS A 797 -28.57 19.38 11.28
CA HIS A 797 -27.59 18.36 10.91
C HIS A 797 -26.60 18.92 9.88
N LYS A 798 -25.35 19.12 10.30
CA LYS A 798 -24.30 19.63 9.40
C LYS A 798 -23.85 18.53 8.44
N ILE A 799 -23.77 18.86 7.16
CA ILE A 799 -23.22 17.96 6.16
C ILE A 799 -21.71 18.00 6.29
N LEU A 800 -21.14 16.92 6.82
CA LEU A 800 -19.69 16.72 6.89
C LEU A 800 -19.12 16.45 5.49
N ASP A 801 -17.80 16.55 5.39
CA ASP A 801 -17.12 16.28 4.11
C ASP A 801 -17.33 14.86 3.59
N ASP A 802 -17.41 13.89 4.49
CA ASP A 802 -17.63 12.49 4.10
C ASP A 802 -19.05 12.24 3.58
N ASP A 803 -20.02 13.07 3.98
CA ASP A 803 -21.44 12.95 3.61
C ASP A 803 -21.81 13.85 2.42
N SER A 804 -20.95 14.82 2.09
CA SER A 804 -21.15 15.76 0.98
C SER A 804 -21.09 15.03 -0.36
N ILE A 805 -22.16 15.15 -1.14
CA ILE A 805 -22.31 14.55 -2.49
C ILE A 805 -21.24 15.07 -3.46
N TYR A 806 -20.75 16.29 -3.23
CA TYR A 806 -19.74 16.93 -4.06
C TYR A 806 -18.31 16.58 -3.65
N GLN A 807 -18.10 16.04 -2.46
CA GLN A 807 -16.75 15.75 -1.96
C GLN A 807 -16.34 14.34 -2.39
N SER A 808 -15.09 14.20 -2.80
CA SER A 808 -14.55 12.90 -3.22
C SER A 808 -13.22 12.68 -2.54
N ARG A 809 -13.02 11.47 -2.03
CA ARG A 809 -11.74 11.04 -1.46
C ARG A 809 -10.63 10.99 -2.50
N VAL A 810 -10.99 10.75 -3.76
CA VAL A 810 -10.05 10.65 -4.87
C VAL A 810 -9.64 12.05 -5.37
N ILE A 811 -10.61 12.95 -5.44
CA ILE A 811 -10.46 14.32 -5.94
C ILE A 811 -11.01 15.27 -4.89
N PRO A 812 -10.28 15.51 -3.78
CA PRO A 812 -10.78 16.36 -2.71
C PRO A 812 -10.87 17.81 -3.16
N LEU A 813 -11.99 18.45 -2.87
CA LEU A 813 -12.16 19.90 -3.02
C LEU A 813 -11.40 20.60 -1.88
N PRO A 814 -10.57 21.61 -2.17
CA PRO A 814 -9.77 22.28 -1.15
C PRO A 814 -10.64 23.12 -0.22
N LYS A 815 -10.40 22.99 1.09
CA LYS A 815 -10.91 23.91 2.10
C LYS A 815 -9.93 25.04 2.33
N PHE A 816 -10.42 26.26 2.23
CA PHE A 816 -9.66 27.44 2.61
C PHE A 816 -10.12 27.93 3.97
N GLN A 817 -9.21 28.54 4.74
CA GLN A 817 -9.61 29.20 5.98
C GLN A 817 -10.56 30.38 5.66
N PRO A 818 -11.66 30.55 6.41
CA PRO A 818 -12.54 31.69 6.26
C PRO A 818 -11.76 33.01 6.37
N ILE A 819 -11.92 33.90 5.40
CA ILE A 819 -11.27 35.23 5.41
C ILE A 819 -12.09 36.21 6.25
N ASP A 820 -13.39 35.98 6.38
CA ASP A 820 -14.32 36.74 7.20
C ASP A 820 -15.04 35.83 8.19
N GLY A 821 -15.31 36.34 9.40
CA GLY A 821 -15.93 35.54 10.48
C GLY A 821 -17.40 35.20 10.26
N GLN A 822 -17.99 35.60 9.13
CA GLN A 822 -19.38 35.27 8.83
C GLN A 822 -19.54 34.38 7.58
N SER A 823 -18.64 34.36 6.58
CA SER A 823 -18.80 33.48 5.39
C SER A 823 -17.92 32.25 5.52
N ALA A 824 -18.42 31.09 5.11
CA ALA A 824 -17.61 29.86 5.08
C ALA A 824 -16.72 29.77 3.82
N THR A 825 -17.13 30.39 2.72
CA THR A 825 -16.60 30.18 1.36
C THR A 825 -16.60 31.48 0.51
N PHE A 826 -16.13 31.38 -0.74
CA PHE A 826 -16.16 32.49 -1.69
C PHE A 826 -17.57 32.88 -2.14
N ILE A 827 -18.53 31.94 -2.13
CA ILE A 827 -19.91 32.22 -2.53
C ILE A 827 -20.62 33.06 -1.48
N GLY A 828 -20.44 32.78 -0.18
CA GLY A 828 -20.99 33.62 0.89
C GLY A 828 -20.48 35.05 0.81
N ARG A 829 -19.18 35.24 0.54
CA ARG A 829 -18.58 36.57 0.31
C ARG A 829 -19.19 37.30 -0.88
N LEU A 830 -19.40 36.58 -1.99
CA LEU A 830 -20.04 37.13 -3.18
C LEU A 830 -21.49 37.55 -2.91
N ILE A 831 -22.27 36.73 -2.21
CA ILE A 831 -23.66 37.06 -1.82
C ILE A 831 -23.71 38.30 -0.95
N ARG A 832 -22.84 38.42 0.03
CA ARG A 832 -22.86 39.57 0.93
C ARG A 832 -22.53 40.87 0.25
N GLU A 833 -21.55 40.88 -0.63
CA GLU A 833 -21.29 42.08 -1.43
C GLU A 833 -22.46 42.37 -2.38
N LEU A 834 -23.10 41.36 -2.99
CA LEU A 834 -24.32 41.56 -3.78
C LEU A 834 -25.47 42.16 -2.94
N LEU A 835 -25.68 41.67 -1.71
CA LEU A 835 -26.68 42.19 -0.77
C LEU A 835 -26.35 43.62 -0.33
N LYS A 836 -25.07 43.97 -0.18
CA LYS A 836 -24.62 45.32 0.13
C LYS A 836 -24.87 46.29 -1.03
N GLU A 837 -24.63 45.86 -2.26
CA GLU A 837 -24.90 46.65 -3.48
C GLU A 837 -26.42 46.80 -3.75
N THR A 838 -27.26 46.02 -3.08
CA THR A 838 -28.73 46.05 -3.20
C THR A 838 -29.43 46.41 -1.89
N ASP A 839 -28.70 46.94 -0.89
CA ASP A 839 -29.26 47.27 0.42
C ASP A 839 -30.29 48.41 0.28
N PRO A 840 -31.56 48.20 0.66
CA PRO A 840 -32.62 49.20 0.53
C PRO A 840 -32.38 50.44 1.40
N LYS A 841 -31.48 50.39 2.39
CA LYS A 841 -31.12 51.56 3.21
C LYS A 841 -30.19 52.54 2.48
N THR A 842 -29.44 52.05 1.49
CA THR A 842 -28.41 52.83 0.80
C THR A 842 -28.65 52.96 -0.70
N THR A 843 -29.55 52.15 -1.27
CA THR A 843 -29.81 52.10 -2.71
C THR A 843 -31.30 52.17 -3.06
N ILE A 844 -31.62 52.66 -4.26
CA ILE A 844 -32.97 52.79 -4.82
C ILE A 844 -33.01 52.02 -6.14
N PHE A 845 -34.02 51.16 -6.32
CA PHE A 845 -34.21 50.41 -7.56
C PHE A 845 -35.04 51.22 -8.57
N ALA A 846 -34.47 51.47 -9.75
CA ALA A 846 -35.18 52.09 -10.87
C ALA A 846 -35.76 51.02 -11.79
N SER A 847 -37.07 50.78 -11.71
CA SER A 847 -37.77 49.73 -12.47
C SER A 847 -37.67 49.88 -13.99
N THR A 848 -37.67 51.11 -14.50
CA THR A 848 -37.54 51.42 -15.94
C THR A 848 -36.15 51.08 -16.49
N LEU A 849 -35.11 51.28 -15.68
CA LEU A 849 -33.71 51.05 -16.06
C LEU A 849 -33.18 49.69 -15.58
N ARG A 850 -33.99 48.95 -14.81
CA ARG A 850 -33.64 47.65 -14.17
C ARG A 850 -32.29 47.70 -13.44
N THR A 851 -32.02 48.82 -12.79
CA THR A 851 -30.70 49.12 -12.19
C THR A 851 -30.89 49.70 -10.79
N TRP A 852 -30.02 49.29 -9.87
CA TRP A 852 -29.92 49.86 -8.51
C TRP A 852 -28.99 51.08 -8.53
N TYR A 853 -29.44 52.16 -7.91
CA TYR A 853 -28.68 53.41 -7.77
C TYR A 853 -28.42 53.73 -6.31
N ASP A 854 -27.25 54.27 -6.01
CA ASP A 854 -26.93 54.80 -4.68
C ASP A 854 -27.85 55.99 -4.35
N ALA A 855 -28.50 55.96 -3.19
CA ALA A 855 -29.45 56.98 -2.75
C ALA A 855 -28.80 58.37 -2.57
N LYS A 856 -27.50 58.43 -2.26
CA LYS A 856 -26.76 59.68 -2.04
C LYS A 856 -26.02 60.14 -3.29
N THR A 857 -25.29 59.24 -3.93
CA THR A 857 -24.39 59.61 -5.05
C THR A 857 -25.06 59.50 -6.42
N LYS A 858 -26.24 58.87 -6.50
CA LYS A 858 -26.96 58.56 -7.75
C LYS A 858 -26.13 57.77 -8.78
N GLN A 859 -25.03 57.14 -8.34
CA GLN A 859 -24.24 56.29 -9.21
C GLN A 859 -24.89 54.90 -9.34
N PRO A 860 -24.81 54.26 -10.52
CA PRO A 860 -25.28 52.90 -10.70
C PRO A 860 -24.43 51.92 -9.89
N ARG A 861 -25.08 51.06 -9.10
CA ARG A 861 -24.45 50.07 -8.20
C ARG A 861 -24.60 48.66 -8.75
N ALA A 862 -25.82 48.23 -9.05
CA ALA A 862 -26.10 46.93 -9.66
C ALA A 862 -26.94 47.08 -10.93
N SER A 863 -26.31 46.83 -12.09
CA SER A 863 -26.91 46.98 -13.42
C SER A 863 -27.11 45.62 -14.12
N PRO A 864 -27.87 45.54 -15.23
CA PRO A 864 -27.92 44.33 -16.05
C PRO A 864 -26.55 43.88 -16.57
N GLN A 865 -25.59 44.81 -16.71
CA GLN A 865 -24.21 44.50 -17.10
C GLN A 865 -23.48 43.74 -15.99
N LEU A 866 -23.68 44.12 -14.72
CA LEU A 866 -23.15 43.39 -13.57
C LEU A 866 -23.58 41.92 -13.59
N PHE A 867 -24.86 41.64 -13.85
CA PHE A 867 -25.38 40.26 -13.95
C PHE A 867 -24.83 39.49 -15.16
N LYS A 868 -24.49 40.17 -16.26
CA LYS A 868 -23.76 39.54 -17.39
C LYS A 868 -22.33 39.18 -16.97
N SER A 869 -21.62 40.08 -16.29
CA SER A 869 -20.29 39.83 -15.74
C SER A 869 -20.31 38.71 -14.71
N LEU A 870 -21.33 38.66 -13.85
CA LEU A 870 -21.57 37.59 -12.90
C LEU A 870 -21.74 36.24 -13.63
N LYS A 871 -22.64 36.16 -14.63
CA LYS A 871 -22.84 34.95 -15.44
C LYS A 871 -21.55 34.51 -16.16
N ALA A 872 -20.75 35.45 -16.66
CA ALA A 872 -19.47 35.14 -17.30
C ALA A 872 -18.45 34.57 -16.32
N ALA A 873 -18.42 35.05 -15.08
CA ALA A 873 -17.44 34.65 -14.07
C ALA A 873 -17.77 33.32 -13.38
N ILE A 874 -19.03 33.09 -12.97
CA ILE A 874 -19.43 31.91 -12.16
C ILE A 874 -20.33 30.93 -12.91
N SER A 875 -20.59 31.16 -14.20
CA SER A 875 -21.49 30.37 -15.06
C SER A 875 -22.95 30.34 -14.58
N THR A 876 -23.81 29.58 -15.28
CA THR A 876 -25.21 29.37 -14.89
C THR A 876 -25.34 28.61 -13.58
N VAL A 877 -24.40 27.72 -13.25
CA VAL A 877 -24.43 26.95 -12.00
C VAL A 877 -24.21 27.86 -10.80
N GLY A 878 -23.26 28.79 -10.88
CA GLY A 878 -23.05 29.79 -9.84
C GLY A 878 -24.28 30.64 -9.59
N MET A 879 -24.95 31.08 -10.66
CA MET A 879 -26.22 31.82 -10.54
C MET A 879 -27.31 31.02 -9.80
N SER A 880 -27.45 29.73 -10.11
CA SER A 880 -28.39 28.84 -9.41
C SER A 880 -28.00 28.64 -7.95
N GLY A 881 -26.71 28.56 -7.66
CA GLY A 881 -26.18 28.46 -6.30
C GLY A 881 -26.47 29.69 -5.46
N LEU A 882 -26.27 30.89 -6.03
CA LEU A 882 -26.63 32.16 -5.38
C LEU A 882 -28.12 32.23 -5.08
N ASN A 883 -28.97 31.82 -6.03
CA ASN A 883 -30.43 31.80 -5.86
C ASN A 883 -30.92 30.79 -4.81
N ARG A 884 -30.10 29.80 -4.42
CA ARG A 884 -30.43 28.86 -3.35
C ARG A 884 -30.13 29.42 -1.96
N LEU A 885 -29.18 30.35 -1.87
CA LEU A 885 -28.70 30.95 -0.62
C LEU A 885 -29.38 32.28 -0.29
N CYS A 886 -29.88 32.99 -1.31
CA CYS A 886 -30.78 34.14 -1.18
C CYS A 886 -32.23 33.66 -1.09
#